data_AF-A0A1V5CCV3-F1
#
_entry.id   AF-A0A1V5CCV3-F1
#
_cell.length_a   1.000
_cell.length_b   1.000
_cell.length_c   1.000
_cell.angle_alpha   90.00
_cell.angle_beta   90.00
_cell.angle_gamma   90.00
#
_symmetry.space_group_name_H-M   'P 1'
#
loop_
_entity.id
_entity.type
_entity.pdbx_description
1 polymer ?
#
loop_
_entity_poly.entity_id
_entity_poly.type
_entity_poly.pdbx_seq_one_letter_code
_entity_poly.pdbx_strand_id
1 'polypeptide(L)'
;MVRNRGIAFKLILLFVSVSGFIFLCVLGYGYFFSRKMIEKNAEESAKNLALATVNRIETNLRALQKIPYSIKYLIELHDPEPKKLMPLLQTMVKNNREVYGCAVAFEPFASPKNLSAFSPYFYKIGDGLGFTDLGNSKAAYFLSDWYQIPKELDRPDWSEPYYAEASSGVLMSTYSVPFYKYKDGASRFAGVVTADISLEKLQEIVSSLKILHTGYAFLISQNGMIVTHPKKELIMNETIFGLAEEAGDERLRQLGRRMIRGESGFIPLGAGILGKECFMYYAPIPSNDWSLAVLFPRSELMADVKKYSVIMAILMVVGLSSLSFAIVLISRSITGPLRRMAEVTERMAEGDLDAELPVIRSGDEVGVLAKAFEQMRVSLKEYIRKLTETMAAKQRIESELKIAHDIQMSILPKMFPPFPDRPEFDIYAVIEPAKEVGGDFYDFFFVDDTHICLIIADVSDKGVPASLFMAVTKTLIKAKAGVGSTPGEILTRVNQELSKDNDTNMFVTVFFAILDVVTGEVNYANGGHNPPVIMRRDGTVTFMESAKNPMVGVIEGVHYTTLRLALGPGEAILMYTDGVTEAINGSGHLFGEERLIEEVRRLSDRSLEGTIKGLKDAVGRFSTGVPQSDDITIMGILFSGPSHRHGNGER
;
A
#
# COMPACT_ATOMS: atom_id res chain seq x y z
N MET A 1 -6.99 -4.59 -15.57
CA MET A 1 -8.17 -3.75 -15.26
C MET A 1 -8.17 -3.11 -13.85
N VAL A 2 -7.02 -3.03 -13.14
CA VAL A 2 -6.96 -2.68 -11.69
C VAL A 2 -6.27 -1.33 -11.39
N ARG A 3 -5.80 -0.58 -12.40
CA ARG A 3 -4.79 0.46 -12.19
C ARG A 3 -5.30 1.79 -11.58
N ASN A 4 -6.62 2.02 -11.49
CA ASN A 4 -7.21 3.29 -11.04
C ASN A 4 -8.24 3.19 -9.90
N ARG A 5 -8.18 2.16 -9.05
CA ARG A 5 -9.08 2.08 -7.88
C ARG A 5 -8.39 2.61 -6.61
N GLY A 6 -9.14 3.41 -5.84
CA GLY A 6 -8.67 4.10 -4.64
C GLY A 6 -8.16 3.16 -3.53
N ILE A 7 -7.47 3.73 -2.54
CA ILE A 7 -6.82 3.00 -1.44
C ILE A 7 -7.81 2.05 -0.73
N ALA A 8 -9.04 2.50 -0.49
CA ALA A 8 -10.13 1.69 0.06
C ALA A 8 -10.32 0.36 -0.68
N PHE A 9 -10.38 0.41 -2.02
CA PHE A 9 -10.63 -0.77 -2.82
C PHE A 9 -9.46 -1.77 -2.75
N LYS A 10 -8.22 -1.27 -2.74
CA LYS A 10 -7.03 -2.12 -2.61
C LYS A 10 -6.98 -2.82 -1.26
N LEU A 11 -7.28 -2.09 -0.18
CA LEU A 11 -7.35 -2.65 1.18
C LEU A 11 -8.47 -3.68 1.30
N ILE A 12 -9.69 -3.35 0.85
CA ILE A 12 -10.82 -4.30 0.86
C ILE A 12 -10.45 -5.57 0.09
N LEU A 13 -9.92 -5.44 -1.14
CA LEU A 13 -9.55 -6.58 -1.95
C LEU A 13 -8.51 -7.47 -1.24
N LEU A 14 -7.46 -6.89 -0.66
CA LEU A 14 -6.43 -7.65 0.03
C LEU A 14 -6.97 -8.35 1.28
N PHE A 15 -7.58 -7.59 2.21
CA PHE A 15 -8.00 -8.12 3.51
C PHE A 15 -9.18 -9.08 3.39
N VAL A 16 -10.16 -8.80 2.52
CA VAL A 16 -11.31 -9.69 2.31
C VAL A 16 -10.89 -10.96 1.59
N SER A 17 -9.97 -10.89 0.61
CA SER A 17 -9.48 -12.09 -0.08
C SER A 17 -8.68 -12.98 0.86
N VAL A 18 -7.76 -12.41 1.64
CA VAL A 18 -6.96 -13.17 2.61
C VAL A 18 -7.84 -13.77 3.69
N SER A 19 -8.73 -12.98 4.31
CA SER A 19 -9.63 -13.48 5.34
C SER A 19 -10.60 -14.52 4.79
N GLY A 20 -11.16 -14.27 3.60
CA GLY A 20 -12.06 -15.21 2.92
C GLY A 20 -11.38 -16.54 2.61
N PHE A 21 -10.12 -16.52 2.19
CA PHE A 21 -9.33 -17.74 1.99
C PHE A 21 -9.10 -18.50 3.30
N ILE A 22 -8.72 -17.81 4.38
CA ILE A 22 -8.55 -18.42 5.71
C ILE A 22 -9.86 -19.07 6.18
N PHE A 23 -10.98 -18.36 6.08
CA PHE A 23 -12.29 -18.89 6.46
C PHE A 23 -12.70 -20.10 5.61
N LEU A 24 -12.47 -20.08 4.29
CA LEU A 24 -12.72 -21.22 3.41
C LEU A 24 -11.88 -22.45 3.80
N CYS A 25 -10.61 -22.25 4.12
CA CYS A 25 -9.73 -23.32 4.60
C CYS A 25 -10.22 -23.90 5.93
N VAL A 26 -10.59 -23.06 6.89
CA VAL A 26 -11.12 -23.49 8.20
C VAL A 26 -12.44 -24.24 8.05
N LEU A 27 -13.37 -23.72 7.24
CA LEU A 27 -14.67 -24.36 6.98
C LEU A 27 -14.49 -25.70 6.27
N GLY A 28 -13.65 -25.75 5.23
CA GLY A 28 -13.35 -26.97 4.49
C GLY A 28 -12.67 -28.02 5.36
N TYR A 29 -11.67 -27.63 6.15
CA TYR A 29 -11.00 -28.52 7.10
C TYR A 29 -11.96 -29.03 8.17
N GLY A 30 -12.77 -28.13 8.77
CA GLY A 30 -13.78 -28.48 9.77
C GLY A 30 -14.79 -29.48 9.23
N TYR A 31 -15.33 -29.24 8.03
CA TYR A 31 -16.25 -30.16 7.37
C TYR A 31 -15.64 -31.55 7.13
N PHE A 32 -14.42 -31.59 6.58
CA PHE A 32 -13.71 -32.86 6.31
C PHE A 32 -13.40 -33.62 7.60
N PHE A 33 -12.91 -32.93 8.62
CA PHE A 33 -12.58 -33.51 9.92
C PHE A 33 -13.83 -34.03 10.63
N SER A 34 -14.91 -33.23 10.71
CA SER A 34 -16.19 -33.64 11.30
C SER A 34 -16.79 -34.83 10.57
N ARG A 35 -16.77 -34.84 9.24
CA ARG A 35 -17.27 -35.98 8.45
C ARG A 35 -16.51 -37.26 8.80
N LYS A 36 -15.17 -37.22 8.81
CA LYS A 36 -14.34 -38.39 9.13
C LYS A 36 -14.56 -38.89 10.56
N MET A 37 -14.72 -37.96 11.51
CA MET A 37 -15.01 -38.28 12.91
C MET A 37 -16.39 -38.92 13.08
N ILE A 38 -17.42 -38.42 12.38
CA ILE A 38 -18.76 -39.02 12.42
C ILE A 38 -18.78 -40.39 11.77
N GLU A 39 -18.13 -40.58 10.62
CA GLU A 39 -18.05 -41.89 9.98
C GLU A 39 -17.39 -42.91 10.93
N LYS A 40 -16.29 -42.55 11.59
CA LYS A 40 -15.63 -43.40 12.59
C LYS A 40 -16.52 -43.69 13.81
N ASN A 41 -17.14 -42.66 14.38
CA ASN A 41 -18.03 -42.83 15.54
C ASN A 41 -19.27 -43.65 15.19
N ALA A 42 -19.80 -43.50 13.97
CA ALA A 42 -20.89 -44.30 13.45
C ALA A 42 -20.49 -45.77 13.32
N GLU A 43 -19.29 -46.06 12.81
CA GLU A 43 -18.75 -47.43 12.75
C GLU A 43 -18.64 -48.07 14.14
N GLU A 44 -18.03 -47.37 15.11
CA GLU A 44 -17.88 -47.88 16.48
C GLU A 44 -19.26 -48.08 17.16
N SER A 45 -20.17 -47.12 17.00
CA SER A 45 -21.53 -47.22 17.55
C SER A 45 -22.32 -48.35 16.91
N ALA A 46 -22.23 -48.51 15.59
CA ALA A 46 -22.89 -49.57 14.84
C ALA A 46 -22.37 -50.95 15.24
N LYS A 47 -21.05 -51.10 15.36
CA LYS A 47 -20.41 -52.33 15.85
C LYS A 47 -20.89 -52.68 17.26
N ASN A 48 -20.84 -51.74 18.19
CA ASN A 48 -21.24 -51.98 19.58
C ASN A 48 -22.73 -52.36 19.69
N LEU A 49 -23.60 -51.65 18.95
CA LEU A 49 -25.04 -51.93 18.94
C LEU A 49 -25.35 -53.30 18.31
N ALA A 50 -24.71 -53.63 17.19
CA ALA A 50 -24.86 -54.92 16.53
C ALA A 50 -24.40 -56.05 17.43
N LEU A 51 -23.19 -55.97 18.00
CA LEU A 51 -22.66 -57.00 18.91
C LEU A 51 -23.50 -57.14 20.18
N ALA A 52 -23.98 -56.05 20.77
CA ALA A 52 -24.88 -56.11 21.92
C ALA A 52 -26.20 -56.82 21.57
N THR A 53 -26.73 -56.57 20.38
CA THR A 53 -27.96 -57.22 19.88
C THR A 53 -27.72 -58.69 19.58
N VAL A 54 -26.63 -59.02 18.87
CA VAL A 54 -26.21 -60.41 18.61
C VAL A 54 -26.08 -61.16 19.93
N ASN A 55 -25.39 -60.61 20.94
CA ASN A 55 -25.26 -61.23 22.25
C ASN A 55 -26.61 -61.47 22.96
N ARG A 56 -27.56 -60.54 22.81
CA ARG A 56 -28.92 -60.69 23.36
C ARG A 56 -29.69 -61.81 22.65
N ILE A 57 -29.59 -61.91 21.34
CA ILE A 57 -30.21 -62.99 20.56
C ILE A 57 -29.54 -64.32 20.89
N GLU A 58 -28.20 -64.38 20.87
CA GLU A 58 -27.40 -65.56 21.25
C GLU A 58 -27.77 -66.10 22.64
N THR A 59 -27.97 -65.22 23.63
CA THR A 59 -28.36 -65.65 24.98
C THR A 59 -29.70 -66.37 24.96
N ASN A 60 -30.67 -65.88 24.18
CA ASN A 60 -31.99 -66.50 24.04
C ASN A 60 -31.91 -67.81 23.24
N LEU A 61 -31.18 -67.82 22.12
CA LEU A 61 -31.04 -69.01 21.28
C LEU A 61 -30.32 -70.13 22.03
N ARG A 62 -29.21 -69.85 22.72
CA ARG A 62 -28.50 -70.86 23.53
C ARG A 62 -29.32 -71.37 24.71
N ALA A 63 -30.12 -70.51 25.34
CA ALA A 63 -31.04 -70.95 26.39
C ALA A 63 -32.07 -71.93 25.83
N LEU A 64 -32.63 -71.63 24.66
CA LEU A 64 -33.57 -72.50 23.95
C LEU A 64 -32.94 -73.81 23.52
N GLN A 65 -31.73 -73.80 22.94
CA GLN A 65 -31.02 -75.01 22.48
C GLN A 65 -30.84 -76.05 23.59
N LYS A 66 -30.62 -75.62 24.84
CA LYS A 66 -30.44 -76.53 25.98
C LYS A 66 -31.68 -77.37 26.28
N ILE A 67 -32.87 -76.93 25.88
CA ILE A 67 -34.14 -77.58 26.24
C ILE A 67 -34.30 -78.90 25.48
N PRO A 68 -34.22 -78.95 24.13
CA PRO A 68 -34.23 -80.22 23.40
C PRO A 68 -33.10 -81.16 23.81
N TYR A 69 -31.90 -80.65 24.09
CA TYR A 69 -30.79 -81.48 24.61
C TYR A 69 -31.14 -82.14 25.94
N SER A 70 -31.69 -81.39 26.89
CA SER A 70 -32.05 -81.93 28.21
C SER A 70 -33.12 -83.03 28.10
N ILE A 71 -34.09 -82.83 27.22
CA ILE A 71 -35.17 -83.79 26.97
C ILE A 71 -34.63 -85.02 26.20
N LYS A 72 -33.75 -84.84 25.20
CA LYS A 72 -33.03 -85.93 24.53
C LYS A 72 -32.38 -86.85 25.57
N TYR A 73 -31.53 -86.31 26.44
CA TYR A 73 -30.83 -87.12 27.43
C TYR A 73 -31.80 -87.87 28.35
N LEU A 74 -32.88 -87.24 28.79
CA LEU A 74 -33.90 -87.91 29.59
C LEU A 74 -34.57 -89.08 28.84
N ILE A 75 -34.88 -88.90 27.56
CA ILE A 75 -35.49 -89.94 26.72
C ILE A 75 -34.51 -91.10 26.49
N GLU A 76 -33.27 -90.82 26.12
CA GLU A 76 -32.26 -91.85 25.82
C GLU A 76 -31.89 -92.68 27.06
N LEU A 77 -31.86 -92.07 28.26
CA LEU A 77 -31.54 -92.79 29.49
C LEU A 77 -32.72 -93.58 30.08
N HIS A 78 -33.94 -93.05 30.04
CA HIS A 78 -35.05 -93.59 30.84
C HIS A 78 -36.22 -94.13 30.02
N ASP A 79 -36.24 -93.92 28.69
CA ASP A 79 -37.35 -94.22 27.78
C ASP A 79 -38.75 -94.00 28.41
N PRO A 80 -39.07 -92.76 28.82
CA PRO A 80 -40.21 -92.49 29.68
C PRO A 80 -41.54 -92.80 28.98
N GLU A 81 -42.46 -93.43 29.72
CA GLU A 81 -43.83 -93.62 29.24
C GLU A 81 -44.48 -92.28 28.82
N PRO A 82 -45.39 -92.28 27.81
CA PRO A 82 -46.06 -91.06 27.33
C PRO A 82 -46.71 -90.22 28.45
N LYS A 83 -47.21 -90.86 29.51
CA LYS A 83 -47.81 -90.18 30.69
C LYS A 83 -46.82 -89.30 31.47
N LYS A 84 -45.52 -89.60 31.41
CA LYS A 84 -44.43 -88.82 32.04
C LYS A 84 -43.83 -87.80 31.08
N LEU A 85 -43.90 -88.06 29.77
CA LEU A 85 -43.36 -87.17 28.73
C LEU A 85 -44.21 -85.89 28.57
N MET A 86 -45.54 -86.00 28.59
CA MET A 86 -46.43 -84.85 28.38
C MET A 86 -46.28 -83.76 29.46
N PRO A 87 -46.29 -84.05 30.78
CA PRO A 87 -46.07 -83.02 31.81
C PRO A 87 -44.69 -82.38 31.73
N LEU A 88 -43.66 -83.13 31.30
CA LEU A 88 -42.31 -82.61 31.08
C LEU A 88 -42.31 -81.55 29.98
N LEU A 89 -42.86 -81.87 28.81
CA LEU A 89 -42.94 -80.93 27.68
C LEU A 89 -43.76 -79.68 28.04
N GLN A 90 -44.91 -79.88 28.70
CA GLN A 90 -45.73 -78.77 29.18
C GLN A 90 -44.95 -77.84 30.12
N THR A 91 -44.16 -78.40 31.05
CA THR A 91 -43.35 -77.63 32.00
C THR A 91 -42.22 -76.88 31.29
N MET A 92 -41.58 -77.50 30.30
CA MET A 92 -40.52 -76.87 29.51
C MET A 92 -41.04 -75.65 28.73
N VAL A 93 -42.23 -75.74 28.12
CA VAL A 93 -42.82 -74.60 27.40
C VAL A 93 -43.32 -73.53 28.38
N LYS A 94 -43.91 -73.92 29.51
CA LYS A 94 -44.45 -72.98 30.51
C LYS A 94 -43.36 -72.12 31.17
N ASN A 95 -42.26 -72.75 31.58
CA ASN A 95 -41.27 -72.11 32.44
C ASN A 95 -40.17 -71.36 31.68
N ASN A 96 -40.04 -71.58 30.38
CA ASN A 96 -39.04 -70.91 29.54
C ASN A 96 -39.74 -69.86 28.66
N ARG A 97 -39.42 -68.57 28.86
CA ARG A 97 -40.11 -67.47 28.18
C ARG A 97 -39.79 -67.41 26.68
N GLU A 98 -38.61 -67.89 26.32
CA GLU A 98 -37.97 -67.84 25.02
C GLU A 98 -38.52 -68.91 24.06
N VAL A 99 -39.08 -70.00 24.61
CA VAL A 99 -39.65 -71.11 23.84
C VAL A 99 -41.09 -70.79 23.46
N TYR A 100 -41.39 -70.81 22.17
CA TYR A 100 -42.76 -70.77 21.67
C TYR A 100 -43.46 -72.13 21.85
N GLY A 101 -42.81 -73.21 21.43
CA GLY A 101 -43.31 -74.57 21.55
C GLY A 101 -42.20 -75.61 21.61
N CYS A 102 -42.55 -76.83 22.01
CA CYS A 102 -41.62 -77.94 22.16
C CYS A 102 -42.32 -79.26 21.81
N ALA A 103 -41.72 -80.04 20.91
CA ALA A 103 -42.22 -81.34 20.49
C ALA A 103 -41.22 -82.46 20.79
N VAL A 104 -41.74 -83.68 20.92
CA VAL A 104 -40.93 -84.90 20.80
C VAL A 104 -41.53 -85.73 19.69
N ALA A 105 -40.95 -85.64 18.51
CA ALA A 105 -41.40 -86.31 17.30
C ALA A 105 -40.71 -87.67 17.17
N PHE A 106 -41.43 -88.77 17.38
CA PHE A 106 -40.84 -90.11 17.26
C PHE A 106 -40.72 -90.54 15.80
N GLU A 107 -39.72 -91.36 15.48
CA GLU A 107 -39.70 -92.12 14.22
C GLU A 107 -40.95 -93.03 14.15
N PRO A 108 -41.58 -93.23 12.97
CA PRO A 108 -42.70 -94.15 12.83
C PRO A 108 -42.38 -95.51 13.46
N PHE A 109 -43.30 -96.00 14.31
CA PHE A 109 -43.15 -97.25 15.06
C PHE A 109 -42.02 -97.28 16.12
N ALA A 110 -41.32 -96.17 16.39
CA ALA A 110 -40.31 -96.07 17.45
C ALA A 110 -40.85 -95.54 18.78
N SER A 111 -42.12 -95.10 18.81
CA SER A 111 -42.78 -94.61 20.03
C SER A 111 -43.02 -95.72 21.06
N PRO A 112 -43.15 -95.40 22.38
CA PRO A 112 -43.40 -96.41 23.42
C PRO A 112 -44.68 -97.25 23.22
N LYS A 113 -45.62 -96.76 22.39
CA LYS A 113 -46.87 -97.44 22.04
C LYS A 113 -46.85 -98.07 20.64
N ASN A 114 -45.69 -98.07 19.96
CA ASN A 114 -45.53 -98.58 18.59
C ASN A 114 -46.50 -97.96 17.57
N LEU A 115 -46.80 -96.66 17.74
CA LEU A 115 -47.69 -95.90 16.88
C LEU A 115 -46.98 -95.50 15.58
N SER A 116 -47.72 -95.49 14.47
CA SER A 116 -47.21 -95.07 13.15
C SER A 116 -46.86 -93.58 13.08
N ALA A 117 -47.46 -92.76 13.94
CA ALA A 117 -47.14 -91.35 14.12
C ALA A 117 -47.43 -90.97 15.58
N PHE A 118 -46.45 -90.37 16.26
CA PHE A 118 -46.61 -89.87 17.63
C PHE A 118 -45.64 -88.71 17.87
N SER A 119 -46.19 -87.52 18.07
CA SER A 119 -45.40 -86.32 18.28
C SER A 119 -46.15 -85.33 19.18
N PRO A 120 -46.18 -85.55 20.51
CA PRO A 120 -46.78 -84.61 21.44
C PRO A 120 -46.09 -83.25 21.35
N TYR A 121 -46.88 -82.21 21.14
CA TYR A 121 -46.43 -80.84 20.96
C TYR A 121 -47.20 -79.89 21.89
N PHE A 122 -46.48 -79.17 22.73
CA PHE A 122 -47.02 -78.07 23.52
C PHE A 122 -46.51 -76.74 22.96
N TYR A 123 -47.37 -75.73 22.92
CA TYR A 123 -47.03 -74.41 22.42
C TYR A 123 -47.78 -73.31 23.17
N LYS A 124 -47.30 -72.07 23.07
CA LYS A 124 -47.94 -70.91 23.69
C LYS A 124 -49.06 -70.37 22.82
N ILE A 125 -50.19 -70.06 23.45
CA ILE A 125 -51.33 -69.41 22.79
C ILE A 125 -51.98 -68.41 23.76
N GLY A 126 -51.93 -67.12 23.44
CA GLY A 126 -52.29 -66.05 24.38
C GLY A 126 -51.49 -66.17 25.69
N ASP A 127 -52.19 -66.11 26.83
CA ASP A 127 -51.61 -66.29 28.16
C ASP A 127 -51.54 -67.78 28.61
N GLY A 128 -51.94 -68.71 27.75
CA GLY A 128 -52.07 -70.13 28.04
C GLY A 128 -51.15 -71.04 27.20
N LEU A 129 -51.37 -72.35 27.33
CA LEU A 129 -50.69 -73.39 26.56
C LEU A 129 -51.69 -74.18 25.72
N GLY A 130 -51.38 -74.32 24.43
CA GLY A 130 -52.00 -75.27 23.53
C GLY A 130 -51.29 -76.61 23.55
N PHE A 131 -52.01 -77.66 23.17
CA PHE A 131 -51.49 -79.00 22.97
C PHE A 131 -52.06 -79.60 21.69
N THR A 132 -51.21 -80.26 20.92
CA THR A 132 -51.62 -81.10 19.79
C THR A 132 -50.63 -82.25 19.61
N ASP A 133 -51.06 -83.32 18.96
CA ASP A 133 -50.15 -84.37 18.49
C ASP A 133 -49.93 -84.14 16.99
N LEU A 134 -48.69 -83.81 16.61
CA LEU A 134 -48.37 -83.53 15.20
C LEU A 134 -48.60 -84.75 14.30
N GLY A 135 -48.65 -85.96 14.88
CA GLY A 135 -49.00 -87.19 14.17
C GLY A 135 -50.47 -87.29 13.73
N ASN A 136 -51.36 -86.51 14.35
CA ASN A 136 -52.79 -86.44 13.97
C ASN A 136 -53.08 -85.39 12.89
N SER A 137 -52.07 -84.61 12.47
CA SER A 137 -52.23 -83.56 11.47
C SER A 137 -52.25 -84.14 10.05
N LYS A 138 -52.88 -83.43 9.09
CA LYS A 138 -52.86 -83.82 7.67
C LYS A 138 -51.44 -83.81 7.08
N ALA A 139 -50.54 -83.03 7.66
CA ALA A 139 -49.12 -83.01 7.33
C ALA A 139 -48.40 -84.07 8.15
N ALA A 140 -47.74 -85.01 7.48
CA ALA A 140 -46.84 -85.95 8.13
C ALA A 140 -45.63 -85.18 8.69
N TYR A 141 -45.53 -85.00 10.01
CA TYR A 141 -44.44 -84.23 10.63
C TYR A 141 -43.06 -84.75 10.24
N PHE A 142 -42.93 -86.06 10.00
CA PHE A 142 -41.70 -86.70 9.59
C PHE A 142 -41.28 -86.33 8.16
N LEU A 143 -42.08 -85.62 7.37
CA LEU A 143 -41.65 -85.05 6.09
C LEU A 143 -41.16 -83.60 6.19
N SER A 144 -41.24 -83.00 7.37
CA SER A 144 -40.87 -81.60 7.56
C SER A 144 -39.35 -81.44 7.62
N ASP A 145 -38.83 -80.33 7.11
CA ASP A 145 -37.40 -80.02 7.11
C ASP A 145 -36.78 -80.04 8.51
N TRP A 146 -37.49 -79.48 9.50
CA TRP A 146 -37.07 -79.50 10.91
C TRP A 146 -36.95 -80.92 11.50
N TYR A 147 -37.52 -81.95 10.85
CA TYR A 147 -37.39 -83.35 11.24
C TYR A 147 -36.35 -84.10 10.38
N GLN A 148 -36.41 -83.93 9.06
CA GLN A 148 -35.59 -84.67 8.10
C GLN A 148 -34.13 -84.21 8.13
N ILE A 149 -33.86 -82.91 8.15
CA ILE A 149 -32.49 -82.37 8.14
C ILE A 149 -31.65 -82.89 9.32
N PRO A 150 -32.08 -82.76 10.59
CA PRO A 150 -31.29 -83.26 11.72
C PRO A 150 -31.17 -84.79 11.74
N LYS A 151 -32.13 -85.52 11.16
CA LYS A 151 -32.07 -86.98 10.98
C LYS A 151 -30.98 -87.37 9.98
N GLU A 152 -30.98 -86.75 8.80
CA GLU A 152 -30.03 -87.04 7.73
C GLU A 152 -28.61 -86.55 8.05
N LEU A 153 -28.48 -85.43 8.77
CA LEU A 153 -27.18 -84.87 9.16
C LEU A 153 -26.57 -85.49 10.42
N ASP A 154 -27.31 -86.33 11.16
CA ASP A 154 -26.93 -86.90 12.46
C ASP A 154 -26.40 -85.84 13.46
N ARG A 155 -27.00 -84.66 13.44
CA ARG A 155 -26.63 -83.56 14.34
C ARG A 155 -27.80 -82.61 14.57
N PRO A 156 -27.79 -81.85 15.66
CA PRO A 156 -28.75 -80.78 15.85
C PRO A 156 -28.65 -79.69 14.79
N ASP A 157 -29.79 -79.12 14.44
CA ASP A 157 -29.88 -78.12 13.38
C ASP A 157 -31.00 -77.10 13.65
N TRP A 158 -30.84 -75.90 13.12
CA TRP A 158 -31.88 -74.89 13.08
C TRP A 158 -32.57 -74.90 11.73
N SER A 159 -33.88 -75.07 11.72
CA SER A 159 -34.65 -74.97 10.48
C SER A 159 -34.59 -73.55 9.91
N GLU A 160 -34.65 -73.42 8.58
CA GLU A 160 -35.12 -72.18 7.97
C GLU A 160 -36.49 -71.80 8.55
N PRO A 161 -36.84 -70.50 8.60
CA PRO A 161 -38.14 -70.14 9.12
C PRO A 161 -39.26 -70.70 8.24
N TYR A 162 -40.38 -71.05 8.86
CA TYR A 162 -41.53 -71.67 8.20
C TYR A 162 -42.84 -71.36 8.92
N TYR A 163 -43.96 -71.59 8.23
CA TYR A 163 -45.29 -71.47 8.82
C TYR A 163 -45.68 -72.77 9.53
N ALA A 164 -45.90 -72.72 10.84
CA ALA A 164 -46.36 -73.89 11.58
C ALA A 164 -47.88 -74.08 11.46
N GLU A 165 -48.29 -75.07 10.67
CA GLU A 165 -49.71 -75.43 10.48
C GLU A 165 -50.39 -75.84 11.78
N ALA A 166 -49.66 -76.53 12.67
CA ALA A 166 -50.17 -77.08 13.92
C ALA A 166 -50.49 -76.02 15.00
N SER A 167 -50.01 -74.79 14.86
CA SER A 167 -50.13 -73.72 15.85
C SER A 167 -50.75 -72.43 15.28
N SER A 168 -51.73 -72.56 14.38
CA SER A 168 -52.46 -71.44 13.77
C SER A 168 -51.64 -70.58 12.78
N GLY A 169 -50.62 -71.15 12.12
CA GLY A 169 -49.84 -70.46 11.11
C GLY A 169 -48.84 -69.44 11.66
N VAL A 170 -48.37 -69.63 12.90
CA VAL A 170 -47.31 -68.79 13.47
C VAL A 170 -46.01 -69.04 12.72
N LEU A 171 -45.32 -67.95 12.39
CA LEU A 171 -44.02 -68.01 11.75
C LEU A 171 -42.93 -68.26 12.79
N MET A 172 -42.16 -69.32 12.60
CA MET A 172 -41.16 -69.78 13.57
C MET A 172 -39.96 -70.40 12.89
N SER A 173 -38.90 -70.58 13.67
CA SER A 173 -37.76 -71.44 13.36
C SER A 173 -37.58 -72.41 14.52
N THR A 174 -37.14 -73.63 14.21
CA THR A 174 -37.13 -74.73 15.16
C THR A 174 -35.73 -75.26 15.32
N TYR A 175 -35.27 -75.35 16.57
CA TYR A 175 -34.06 -76.07 16.90
C TYR A 175 -34.40 -77.52 17.19
N SER A 176 -33.81 -78.40 16.39
CA SER A 176 -34.11 -79.82 16.41
C SER A 176 -32.89 -80.62 16.83
N VAL A 177 -33.09 -81.57 17.75
CA VAL A 177 -32.04 -82.44 18.27
C VAL A 177 -32.43 -83.91 18.04
N PRO A 178 -31.67 -84.67 17.23
CA PRO A 178 -31.95 -86.09 17.02
C PRO A 178 -31.60 -86.90 18.28
N PHE A 179 -32.46 -87.87 18.61
CA PHE A 179 -32.26 -88.81 19.72
C PHE A 179 -32.37 -90.26 19.24
N TYR A 180 -31.67 -91.13 19.95
CA TYR A 180 -31.45 -92.51 19.56
C TYR A 180 -31.81 -93.47 20.68
N LYS A 181 -32.27 -94.66 20.32
CA LYS A 181 -32.49 -95.76 21.27
C LYS A 181 -31.48 -96.86 21.00
N TYR A 182 -30.91 -97.39 22.07
CA TYR A 182 -30.04 -98.55 21.99
C TYR A 182 -30.89 -99.81 21.95
N LYS A 183 -30.83 -100.56 20.84
CA LYS A 183 -31.57 -101.81 20.65
C LYS A 183 -30.71 -102.80 19.87
N ASP A 184 -30.64 -104.05 20.34
CA ASP A 184 -29.92 -105.15 19.68
C ASP A 184 -28.43 -104.84 19.39
N GLY A 185 -27.75 -104.15 20.30
CA GLY A 185 -26.32 -103.83 20.17
C GLY A 185 -25.99 -102.62 19.29
N ALA A 186 -26.99 -101.93 18.73
CA ALA A 186 -26.80 -100.76 17.88
C ALA A 186 -27.68 -99.57 18.33
N SER A 187 -27.15 -98.36 18.16
CA SER A 187 -27.92 -97.13 18.29
C SER A 187 -28.78 -96.94 17.06
N ARG A 188 -30.11 -96.86 17.21
CA ARG A 188 -31.05 -96.60 16.12
C ARG A 188 -31.73 -95.26 16.33
N PHE A 189 -31.87 -94.48 15.26
CA PHE A 189 -32.61 -93.23 15.29
C PHE A 189 -34.03 -93.47 15.79
N ALA A 190 -34.45 -92.71 16.80
CA ALA A 190 -35.74 -92.90 17.46
C ALA A 190 -36.66 -91.68 17.35
N GLY A 191 -36.12 -90.53 16.93
CA GLY A 191 -36.89 -89.32 16.67
C GLY A 191 -36.09 -88.03 16.88
N VAL A 192 -36.81 -86.92 16.90
CA VAL A 192 -36.29 -85.57 17.09
C VAL A 192 -37.01 -84.91 18.26
N VAL A 193 -36.26 -84.24 19.13
CA VAL A 193 -36.81 -83.30 20.11
C VAL A 193 -36.65 -81.89 19.57
N THR A 194 -37.69 -81.07 19.67
CA THR A 194 -37.68 -79.71 19.13
C THR A 194 -37.94 -78.66 20.18
N ALA A 195 -37.42 -77.46 19.96
CA ALA A 195 -37.89 -76.25 20.60
C ALA A 195 -37.97 -75.12 19.58
N ASP A 196 -39.09 -74.40 19.59
CA ASP A 196 -39.41 -73.42 18.56
C ASP A 196 -39.23 -72.01 19.11
N ILE A 197 -38.76 -71.10 18.26
CA ILE A 197 -38.78 -69.66 18.50
C ILE A 197 -39.68 -68.98 17.47
N SER A 198 -40.61 -68.14 17.92
CA SER A 198 -41.41 -67.35 16.99
C SER A 198 -40.57 -66.22 16.39
N LEU A 199 -40.75 -65.98 15.09
CA LEU A 199 -40.09 -64.86 14.41
C LEU A 199 -40.60 -63.52 14.92
N GLU A 200 -41.83 -63.45 15.42
CA GLU A 200 -42.36 -62.30 16.14
C GLU A 200 -41.50 -61.95 17.35
N LYS A 201 -41.04 -62.94 18.12
CA LYS A 201 -40.20 -62.69 19.29
C LYS A 201 -38.83 -62.11 18.90
N LEU A 202 -38.26 -62.62 17.81
CA LEU A 202 -37.02 -62.08 17.25
C LEU A 202 -37.22 -60.68 16.69
N GLN A 203 -38.34 -60.44 16.01
CA GLN A 203 -38.73 -59.12 15.51
C GLN A 203 -38.82 -58.12 16.67
N GLU A 204 -39.43 -58.46 17.81
CA GLU A 204 -39.49 -57.59 18.99
C GLU A 204 -38.11 -57.19 19.51
N ILE A 205 -37.17 -58.14 19.56
CA ILE A 205 -35.80 -57.88 20.02
C ILE A 205 -35.11 -56.90 19.06
N VAL A 206 -35.21 -57.16 17.76
CA VAL A 206 -34.55 -56.36 16.71
C VAL A 206 -35.21 -54.98 16.58
N SER A 207 -36.54 -54.88 16.64
CA SER A 207 -37.27 -53.61 16.55
C SER A 207 -37.17 -52.75 17.82
N SER A 208 -36.76 -53.33 18.95
CA SER A 208 -36.51 -52.56 20.17
C SER A 208 -35.27 -51.66 20.08
N LEU A 209 -34.43 -51.85 19.05
CA LEU A 209 -33.26 -51.03 18.79
C LEU A 209 -33.68 -49.66 18.25
N LYS A 210 -33.42 -48.62 19.04
CA LYS A 210 -33.54 -47.23 18.57
C LYS A 210 -32.26 -46.82 17.86
N ILE A 211 -32.32 -46.75 16.53
CA ILE A 211 -31.19 -46.35 15.70
C ILE A 211 -31.52 -45.01 15.05
N LEU A 212 -30.98 -43.93 15.62
CA LEU A 212 -31.30 -42.56 15.19
C LEU A 212 -32.83 -42.36 15.10
N HIS A 213 -33.36 -41.76 14.02
CA HIS A 213 -34.79 -41.59 13.82
C HIS A 213 -35.38 -42.61 12.84
N THR A 214 -34.72 -42.89 11.72
CA THR A 214 -35.23 -43.85 10.71
C THR A 214 -34.35 -45.06 10.46
N GLY A 215 -33.29 -45.24 11.26
CA GLY A 215 -32.48 -46.45 11.22
C GLY A 215 -33.23 -47.66 11.78
N TYR A 216 -32.84 -48.85 11.33
CA TYR A 216 -33.45 -50.10 11.75
C TYR A 216 -32.45 -51.25 11.60
N ALA A 217 -32.84 -52.41 12.11
CA ALA A 217 -32.07 -53.64 11.96
C ALA A 217 -32.95 -54.76 11.40
N PHE A 218 -32.32 -55.76 10.81
CA PHE A 218 -32.98 -56.94 10.26
C PHE A 218 -32.07 -58.17 10.36
N LEU A 219 -32.68 -59.35 10.38
CA LEU A 219 -32.00 -60.63 10.38
C LEU A 219 -32.14 -61.31 9.03
N ILE A 220 -31.09 -61.98 8.59
CA ILE A 220 -31.16 -62.92 7.46
C ILE A 220 -30.74 -64.32 7.91
N SER A 221 -31.34 -65.34 7.30
CA SER A 221 -30.96 -66.73 7.53
C SER A 221 -29.65 -67.11 6.85
N GLN A 222 -29.16 -68.33 7.09
CA GLN A 222 -27.99 -68.90 6.40
C GLN A 222 -28.17 -68.98 4.88
N ASN A 223 -29.42 -69.00 4.38
CA ASN A 223 -29.74 -68.98 2.95
C ASN A 223 -30.01 -67.57 2.42
N GLY A 224 -29.91 -66.54 3.28
CA GLY A 224 -30.16 -65.15 2.94
C GLY A 224 -31.63 -64.73 2.96
N MET A 225 -32.53 -65.57 3.48
CA MET A 225 -33.94 -65.24 3.65
C MET A 225 -34.13 -64.15 4.71
N ILE A 226 -35.02 -63.18 4.48
CA ILE A 226 -35.31 -62.14 5.46
C ILE A 226 -36.14 -62.74 6.61
N VAL A 227 -35.56 -62.76 7.81
CA VAL A 227 -36.16 -63.36 9.03
C VAL A 227 -36.93 -62.32 9.84
N THR A 228 -36.38 -61.11 9.95
CA THR A 228 -37.04 -59.97 10.61
C THR A 228 -36.87 -58.76 9.73
N HIS A 229 -37.84 -57.85 9.70
CA HIS A 229 -37.74 -56.60 8.94
C HIS A 229 -38.86 -55.62 9.36
N PRO A 230 -38.64 -54.29 9.34
CA PRO A 230 -39.73 -53.33 9.61
C PRO A 230 -40.92 -53.45 8.65
N LYS A 231 -40.64 -53.74 7.38
CA LYS A 231 -41.66 -54.11 6.38
C LYS A 231 -41.98 -55.59 6.49
N LYS A 232 -43.13 -55.91 7.09
CA LYS A 232 -43.57 -57.30 7.34
C LYS A 232 -43.71 -58.14 6.07
N GLU A 233 -44.03 -57.51 4.94
CA GLU A 233 -44.19 -58.16 3.64
C GLU A 233 -42.92 -58.84 3.11
N LEU A 234 -41.73 -58.41 3.56
CA LEU A 234 -40.46 -59.00 3.13
C LEU A 234 -40.07 -60.23 3.94
N ILE A 235 -40.60 -60.37 5.16
CA ILE A 235 -40.26 -61.49 6.04
C ILE A 235 -40.74 -62.77 5.35
N MET A 236 -39.85 -63.76 5.19
CA MET A 236 -40.07 -65.04 4.51
C MET A 236 -40.36 -65.01 3.01
N ASN A 237 -40.85 -63.90 2.48
CA ASN A 237 -41.20 -63.80 1.06
C ASN A 237 -40.01 -63.37 0.20
N GLU A 238 -39.01 -62.71 0.80
CA GLU A 238 -37.86 -62.19 0.08
C GLU A 238 -36.53 -62.70 0.66
N THR A 239 -35.51 -62.68 -0.20
CA THR A 239 -34.12 -62.91 0.20
C THR A 239 -33.30 -61.64 -0.06
N ILE A 240 -32.19 -61.47 0.66
CA ILE A 240 -31.25 -60.39 0.39
C ILE A 240 -30.73 -60.41 -1.07
N PHE A 241 -30.71 -61.59 -1.70
CA PHE A 241 -30.31 -61.77 -3.09
C PHE A 241 -31.40 -61.37 -4.08
N GLY A 242 -32.66 -61.70 -3.79
CA GLY A 242 -33.82 -61.27 -4.59
C GLY A 242 -33.96 -59.76 -4.56
N LEU A 243 -33.85 -59.18 -3.37
CA LEU A 243 -33.73 -57.75 -3.16
C LEU A 243 -32.58 -57.16 -4.01
N ALA A 244 -31.36 -57.69 -3.89
CA ALA A 244 -30.23 -57.20 -4.68
C ALA A 244 -30.46 -57.23 -6.20
N GLU A 245 -31.19 -58.24 -6.69
CA GLU A 245 -31.52 -58.39 -8.11
C GLU A 245 -32.58 -57.38 -8.58
N GLU A 246 -33.66 -57.19 -7.80
CA GLU A 246 -34.69 -56.19 -8.08
C GLU A 246 -34.11 -54.78 -8.19
N ALA A 247 -33.12 -54.47 -7.34
CA ALA A 247 -32.44 -53.17 -7.35
C ALA A 247 -31.28 -53.05 -8.35
N GLY A 248 -30.86 -54.16 -8.98
CA GLY A 248 -29.63 -54.18 -9.78
C GLY A 248 -28.37 -53.82 -8.98
N ASP A 249 -28.34 -54.10 -7.67
CA ASP A 249 -27.25 -53.70 -6.77
C ASP A 249 -26.30 -54.88 -6.47
N GLU A 250 -25.22 -54.96 -7.26
CA GLU A 250 -24.19 -56.00 -7.09
C GLU A 250 -23.46 -55.90 -5.73
N ARG A 251 -23.41 -54.71 -5.10
CA ARG A 251 -22.80 -54.56 -3.77
C ARG A 251 -23.68 -55.20 -2.70
N LEU A 252 -24.99 -55.05 -2.80
CA LEU A 252 -25.96 -55.71 -1.91
C LEU A 252 -25.89 -57.24 -2.07
N ARG A 253 -25.73 -57.74 -3.30
CA ARG A 253 -25.53 -59.17 -3.56
C ARG A 253 -24.24 -59.71 -2.93
N GLN A 254 -23.12 -59.00 -3.09
CA GLN A 254 -21.85 -59.36 -2.47
C GLN A 254 -21.92 -59.31 -0.95
N LEU A 255 -22.60 -58.29 -0.40
CA LEU A 255 -22.87 -58.20 1.03
C LEU A 255 -23.64 -59.43 1.53
N GLY A 256 -24.73 -59.81 0.85
CA GLY A 256 -25.50 -61.00 1.21
C GLY A 256 -24.61 -62.25 1.28
N ARG A 257 -23.70 -62.43 0.31
CA ARG A 257 -22.71 -63.54 0.33
C ARG A 257 -21.77 -63.50 1.53
N ARG A 258 -21.34 -62.31 1.96
CA ARG A 258 -20.46 -62.14 3.14
C ARG A 258 -21.21 -62.43 4.44
N MET A 259 -22.47 -61.98 4.54
CA MET A 259 -23.33 -62.24 5.69
C MET A 259 -23.60 -63.74 5.87
N ILE A 260 -23.97 -64.47 4.81
CA ILE A 260 -24.20 -65.93 4.92
C ILE A 260 -22.93 -66.74 5.18
N ARG A 261 -21.74 -66.19 4.90
CA ARG A 261 -20.44 -66.80 5.24
C ARG A 261 -20.01 -66.57 6.68
N GLY A 262 -20.81 -65.85 7.46
CA GLY A 262 -20.50 -65.51 8.85
C GLY A 262 -19.45 -64.41 9.02
N GLU A 263 -19.26 -63.55 8.01
CA GLU A 263 -18.37 -62.40 8.14
C GLU A 263 -19.03 -61.26 8.94
N SER A 264 -18.22 -60.32 9.42
CA SER A 264 -18.70 -59.03 9.95
C SER A 264 -18.03 -57.87 9.24
N GLY A 265 -18.67 -56.71 9.23
CA GLY A 265 -18.10 -55.55 8.56
C GLY A 265 -18.97 -54.31 8.61
N PHE A 266 -18.34 -53.17 8.35
CA PHE A 266 -18.99 -51.87 8.17
C PHE A 266 -18.87 -51.45 6.71
N ILE A 267 -20.01 -51.20 6.05
CA ILE A 267 -20.03 -50.79 4.65
C ILE A 267 -20.99 -49.63 4.38
N PRO A 268 -20.66 -48.73 3.45
CA PRO A 268 -21.62 -47.78 2.91
C PRO A 268 -22.54 -48.46 1.88
N LEU A 269 -23.84 -48.20 1.99
CA LEU A 269 -24.88 -48.63 1.06
C LEU A 269 -25.53 -47.42 0.38
N GLY A 270 -25.81 -47.57 -0.92
CA GLY A 270 -26.51 -46.56 -1.70
C GLY A 270 -27.99 -46.48 -1.34
N ALA A 271 -28.70 -45.52 -1.96
CA ALA A 271 -30.11 -45.24 -1.70
C ALA A 271 -31.11 -46.24 -2.31
N GLY A 272 -30.70 -47.47 -2.66
CA GLY A 272 -31.50 -48.48 -3.37
C GLY A 272 -32.77 -48.94 -2.62
N ILE A 273 -32.94 -50.23 -2.35
CA ILE A 273 -34.13 -50.79 -1.66
C ILE A 273 -34.45 -50.13 -0.31
N LEU A 274 -33.41 -49.59 0.32
CA LEU A 274 -33.48 -48.92 1.62
C LEU A 274 -34.00 -47.48 1.52
N GLY A 275 -34.18 -46.95 0.30
CA GLY A 275 -34.73 -45.62 0.00
C GLY A 275 -33.87 -44.43 0.42
N LYS A 276 -32.76 -44.67 1.13
CA LYS A 276 -31.84 -43.67 1.66
C LYS A 276 -30.42 -44.22 1.67
N GLU A 277 -29.43 -43.34 1.48
CA GLU A 277 -28.02 -43.72 1.71
C GLU A 277 -27.83 -44.04 3.19
N CYS A 278 -27.27 -45.21 3.46
CA CYS A 278 -27.08 -45.73 4.81
C CYS A 278 -25.68 -46.27 4.98
N PHE A 279 -25.17 -46.23 6.20
CA PHE A 279 -24.11 -47.13 6.61
C PHE A 279 -24.72 -48.38 7.22
N MET A 280 -24.11 -49.54 6.99
CA MET A 280 -24.56 -50.78 7.58
C MET A 280 -23.42 -51.48 8.28
N TYR A 281 -23.68 -51.93 9.51
CA TYR A 281 -22.84 -52.92 10.17
C TYR A 281 -23.55 -54.26 10.18
N TYR A 282 -22.86 -55.33 9.83
CA TYR A 282 -23.39 -56.68 9.92
C TYR A 282 -22.49 -57.59 10.76
N ALA A 283 -23.11 -58.55 11.44
CA ALA A 283 -22.42 -59.54 12.26
C ALA A 283 -23.19 -60.86 12.30
N PRO A 284 -22.49 -62.01 12.37
CA PRO A 284 -23.11 -63.31 12.47
C PRO A 284 -23.71 -63.57 13.85
N ILE A 285 -24.66 -64.49 13.91
CA ILE A 285 -25.26 -65.08 15.10
C ILE A 285 -24.73 -66.53 15.15
N PRO A 286 -23.67 -66.81 15.92
CA PRO A 286 -22.99 -68.10 15.90
C PRO A 286 -23.85 -69.33 16.21
N SER A 287 -24.97 -69.17 16.92
CA SER A 287 -25.80 -70.28 17.35
C SER A 287 -26.64 -70.90 16.23
N ASN A 288 -26.87 -70.18 15.12
CA ASN A 288 -27.75 -70.61 14.03
C ASN A 288 -27.32 -70.13 12.62
N ASP A 289 -26.09 -69.63 12.49
CA ASP A 289 -25.52 -69.13 11.23
C ASP A 289 -26.32 -68.01 10.52
N TRP A 290 -27.19 -67.34 11.26
CA TRP A 290 -27.90 -66.16 10.77
C TRP A 290 -27.02 -64.92 10.88
N SER A 291 -27.41 -63.84 10.23
CA SER A 291 -26.70 -62.56 10.33
C SER A 291 -27.63 -61.42 10.67
N LEU A 292 -27.18 -60.56 11.58
CA LEU A 292 -27.81 -59.29 11.90
C LEU A 292 -27.20 -58.19 11.04
N ALA A 293 -28.06 -57.38 10.42
CA ALA A 293 -27.70 -56.12 9.77
C ALA A 293 -28.33 -54.95 10.52
N VAL A 294 -27.54 -53.91 10.79
CA VAL A 294 -27.96 -52.68 11.49
C VAL A 294 -27.65 -51.48 10.60
N LEU A 295 -28.67 -50.66 10.31
CA LEU A 295 -28.61 -49.59 9.32
C LEU A 295 -28.71 -48.19 9.93
N PHE A 296 -27.79 -47.32 9.54
CA PHE A 296 -27.67 -45.94 9.99
C PHE A 296 -27.84 -44.98 8.80
N PRO A 297 -28.95 -44.23 8.70
CA PRO A 297 -29.17 -43.27 7.64
C PRO A 297 -28.08 -42.18 7.62
N ARG A 298 -27.37 -42.05 6.49
CA ARG A 298 -26.26 -41.11 6.32
C ARG A 298 -26.73 -39.66 6.44
N SER A 299 -27.92 -39.35 5.94
CA SER A 299 -28.51 -38.01 6.02
C SER A 299 -28.76 -37.56 7.45
N GLU A 300 -29.14 -38.48 8.35
CA GLU A 300 -29.37 -38.17 9.77
C GLU A 300 -28.06 -38.03 10.53
N LEU A 301 -27.09 -38.94 10.28
CA LEU A 301 -25.74 -38.82 10.84
C LEU A 301 -25.06 -37.48 10.48
N MET A 302 -25.28 -37.00 9.26
CA MET A 302 -24.65 -35.78 8.74
C MET A 302 -25.51 -34.52 8.96
N ALA A 303 -26.74 -34.65 9.48
CA ALA A 303 -27.66 -33.53 9.61
C ALA A 303 -27.08 -32.40 10.48
N ASP A 304 -26.50 -32.77 11.62
CA ASP A 304 -25.88 -31.80 12.54
C ASP A 304 -24.68 -31.12 11.89
N VAL A 305 -23.80 -31.87 11.20
CA VAL A 305 -22.63 -31.28 10.50
C VAL A 305 -23.09 -30.32 9.42
N LYS A 306 -24.13 -30.65 8.66
CA LYS A 306 -24.66 -29.76 7.62
C LYS A 306 -25.24 -28.49 8.24
N LYS A 307 -26.01 -28.61 9.33
CA LYS A 307 -26.56 -27.47 10.07
C LYS A 307 -25.45 -26.56 10.60
N TYR A 308 -24.43 -27.13 11.25
CA TYR A 308 -23.27 -26.36 11.74
C TYR A 308 -22.48 -25.71 10.60
N SER A 309 -22.30 -26.42 9.48
CA SER A 309 -21.59 -25.90 8.32
C SER A 309 -22.32 -24.71 7.67
N VAL A 310 -23.66 -24.74 7.62
CA VAL A 310 -24.47 -23.60 7.16
C VAL A 310 -24.38 -22.42 8.12
N ILE A 311 -24.46 -22.65 9.43
CA ILE A 311 -24.30 -21.58 10.44
C ILE A 311 -22.92 -20.93 10.33
N MET A 312 -21.85 -21.73 10.19
CA MET A 312 -20.49 -21.23 10.00
C MET A 312 -20.33 -20.43 8.70
N ALA A 313 -20.97 -20.87 7.60
CA ALA A 313 -20.97 -20.12 6.35
C ALA A 313 -21.68 -18.75 6.49
N ILE A 314 -22.80 -18.69 7.21
CA ILE A 314 -23.50 -17.43 7.49
C ILE A 314 -22.61 -16.50 8.34
N LEU A 315 -22.00 -17.01 9.41
CA LEU A 315 -21.09 -16.26 10.26
C LEU A 315 -19.88 -15.73 9.47
N MET A 316 -19.35 -16.51 8.53
CA MET A 316 -18.29 -16.07 7.61
C MET A 316 -18.76 -14.89 6.75
N VAL A 317 -19.94 -14.97 6.13
CA VAL A 317 -20.48 -13.88 5.30
C VAL A 317 -20.70 -12.61 6.12
N VAL A 318 -21.27 -12.74 7.32
CA VAL A 318 -21.47 -11.61 8.24
C VAL A 318 -20.12 -11.02 8.68
N GLY A 319 -19.15 -11.87 9.04
CA GLY A 319 -17.80 -11.45 9.43
C GLY A 319 -17.07 -10.70 8.32
N LEU A 320 -17.09 -11.21 7.10
CA LEU A 320 -16.48 -10.55 5.93
C LEU A 320 -17.19 -9.25 5.55
N SER A 321 -18.51 -9.19 5.71
CA SER A 321 -19.29 -7.97 5.47
C SER A 321 -18.98 -6.89 6.52
N SER A 322 -18.91 -7.27 7.79
CA SER A 322 -18.50 -6.39 8.90
C SER A 322 -17.08 -5.87 8.71
N LEU A 323 -16.14 -6.75 8.34
CA LEU A 323 -14.76 -6.37 8.03
C LEU A 323 -14.71 -5.37 6.86
N SER A 324 -15.44 -5.64 5.78
CA SER A 324 -15.52 -4.74 4.63
C SER A 324 -16.07 -3.37 5.03
N PHE A 325 -17.13 -3.34 5.85
CA PHE A 325 -17.73 -2.12 6.35
C PHE A 325 -16.75 -1.30 7.22
N ALA A 326 -16.03 -1.96 8.15
CA ALA A 326 -15.01 -1.31 8.97
C ALA A 326 -13.88 -0.71 8.13
N ILE A 327 -13.40 -1.44 7.10
CA ILE A 327 -12.37 -0.93 6.18
C ILE A 327 -12.88 0.29 5.40
N VAL A 328 -14.14 0.30 4.96
CA VAL A 328 -14.73 1.47 4.30
C VAL A 328 -14.79 2.67 5.24
N LEU A 329 -15.17 2.48 6.50
CA LEU A 329 -15.20 3.56 7.50
C LEU A 329 -13.81 4.15 7.74
N ILE A 330 -12.82 3.31 8.01
CA ILE A 330 -11.42 3.73 8.25
C ILE A 330 -10.83 4.39 6.99
N SER A 331 -11.07 3.83 5.80
CA SER A 331 -10.57 4.44 4.57
C SER A 331 -11.24 5.79 4.32
N ARG A 332 -12.53 5.96 4.62
CA ARG A 332 -13.20 7.26 4.49
C ARG A 332 -12.66 8.29 5.48
N SER A 333 -12.33 7.89 6.72
CA SER A 333 -11.77 8.81 7.71
C SER A 333 -10.35 9.29 7.37
N ILE A 334 -9.57 8.49 6.64
CA ILE A 334 -8.20 8.84 6.25
C ILE A 334 -8.14 9.50 4.86
N THR A 335 -8.71 8.86 3.83
CA THR A 335 -8.53 9.28 2.43
C THR A 335 -9.32 10.56 2.10
N GLY A 336 -10.45 10.80 2.77
CA GLY A 336 -11.26 12.01 2.56
C GLY A 336 -10.52 13.31 2.90
N PRO A 337 -10.01 13.46 4.13
CA PRO A 337 -9.19 14.61 4.51
C PRO A 337 -7.96 14.81 3.62
N LEU A 338 -7.22 13.74 3.32
CA LEU A 338 -6.01 13.81 2.48
C LEU A 338 -6.32 14.31 1.07
N ARG A 339 -7.42 13.88 0.46
CA ARG A 339 -7.83 14.37 -0.87
C ARG A 339 -8.12 15.87 -0.86
N ARG A 340 -8.84 16.37 0.15
CA ARG A 340 -9.14 17.80 0.26
C ARG A 340 -7.87 18.63 0.49
N MET A 341 -6.91 18.12 1.26
CA MET A 341 -5.61 18.78 1.42
C MET A 341 -4.81 18.85 0.12
N ALA A 342 -4.81 17.76 -0.66
CA ALA A 342 -4.14 17.72 -1.96
C ALA A 342 -4.75 18.74 -2.94
N GLU A 343 -6.08 18.84 -3.00
CA GLU A 343 -6.79 19.83 -3.83
C GLU A 343 -6.41 21.28 -3.47
N VAL A 344 -6.27 21.61 -2.17
CA VAL A 344 -5.84 22.97 -1.76
C VAL A 344 -4.36 23.20 -2.04
N THR A 345 -3.52 22.18 -1.88
CA THR A 345 -2.08 22.29 -2.14
C THR A 345 -1.80 22.52 -3.63
N GLU A 346 -2.59 21.92 -4.52
CA GLU A 346 -2.51 22.14 -5.96
C GLU A 346 -2.83 23.61 -6.31
N ARG A 347 -3.88 24.19 -5.71
CA ARG A 347 -4.20 25.62 -5.86
C ARG A 347 -3.11 26.54 -5.29
N MET A 348 -2.50 26.18 -4.16
CA MET A 348 -1.37 26.92 -3.61
C MET A 348 -0.16 26.92 -4.56
N ALA A 349 0.10 25.80 -5.25
CA ALA A 349 1.16 25.70 -6.24
C ALA A 349 0.88 26.57 -7.49
N GLU A 350 -0.40 26.80 -7.81
CA GLU A 350 -0.84 27.74 -8.86
C GLU A 350 -0.80 29.21 -8.41
N GLY A 351 -0.44 29.50 -7.15
CA GLY A 351 -0.26 30.85 -6.62
C GLY A 351 -1.38 31.37 -5.72
N ASP A 352 -2.44 30.59 -5.49
CA ASP A 352 -3.54 30.96 -4.60
C ASP A 352 -3.24 30.57 -3.14
N LEU A 353 -2.52 31.44 -2.44
CA LEU A 353 -2.15 31.25 -1.02
C LEU A 353 -3.25 31.67 -0.04
N ASP A 354 -4.34 32.24 -0.53
CA ASP A 354 -5.49 32.67 0.25
C ASP A 354 -6.59 31.59 0.32
N ALA A 355 -6.43 30.49 -0.41
CA ALA A 355 -7.30 29.33 -0.31
C ALA A 355 -7.42 28.82 1.13
N GLU A 356 -8.66 28.70 1.62
CA GLU A 356 -8.94 28.18 2.95
C GLU A 356 -8.58 26.70 3.05
N LEU A 357 -7.72 26.36 4.02
CA LEU A 357 -7.40 24.97 4.32
C LEU A 357 -8.60 24.29 5.03
N PRO A 358 -8.94 23.04 4.66
CA PRO A 358 -10.05 22.33 5.27
C PRO A 358 -9.78 22.08 6.75
N VAL A 359 -10.77 22.37 7.60
CA VAL A 359 -10.65 22.13 9.05
C VAL A 359 -10.65 20.62 9.33
N ILE A 360 -9.47 20.07 9.61
CA ILE A 360 -9.29 18.66 9.97
C ILE A 360 -9.13 18.58 11.49
N ARG A 361 -10.13 18.02 12.17
CA ARG A 361 -10.15 17.81 13.64
C ARG A 361 -9.60 16.46 14.08
N SER A 362 -8.90 15.75 13.19
CA SER A 362 -8.34 14.44 13.52
C SER A 362 -7.20 14.59 14.54
N GLY A 363 -7.12 13.66 15.50
CA GLY A 363 -6.05 13.61 16.51
C GLY A 363 -4.88 12.71 16.11
N ASP A 364 -4.90 12.17 14.89
CA ASP A 364 -3.93 11.24 14.33
C ASP A 364 -2.90 11.94 13.42
N GLU A 365 -2.14 11.15 12.65
CA GLU A 365 -1.12 11.64 11.71
C GLU A 365 -1.70 12.59 10.65
N VAL A 366 -2.97 12.41 10.27
CA VAL A 366 -3.65 13.30 9.30
C VAL A 366 -3.88 14.68 9.90
N GLY A 367 -4.19 14.75 11.20
CA GLY A 367 -4.30 16.01 11.93
C GLY A 367 -2.97 16.74 12.09
N VAL A 368 -1.88 16.01 12.36
CA VAL A 368 -0.53 16.58 12.42
C VAL A 368 -0.12 17.14 11.07
N LEU A 369 -0.37 16.40 9.98
CA LEU A 369 -0.09 16.85 8.62
C LEU A 369 -0.87 18.13 8.28
N ALA A 370 -2.16 18.20 8.63
CA ALA A 370 -2.98 19.40 8.41
C ALA A 370 -2.40 20.65 9.08
N LYS A 371 -1.91 20.53 10.33
CA LYS A 371 -1.25 21.63 11.05
C LYS A 371 0.06 22.06 10.39
N ALA A 372 0.87 21.10 9.94
CA ALA A 372 2.13 21.38 9.26
C ALA A 372 1.90 22.12 7.93
N PHE A 373 0.85 21.74 7.17
CA PHE A 373 0.46 22.44 5.94
C PHE A 373 -0.02 23.87 6.20
N GLU A 374 -0.79 24.11 7.27
CA GLU A 374 -1.19 25.47 7.66
C GLU A 374 0.04 26.33 7.99
N GLN A 375 0.99 25.82 8.77
CA GLN A 375 2.23 26.53 9.08
C GLN A 375 3.03 26.86 7.81
N MET A 376 3.16 25.91 6.89
CA MET A 376 3.83 26.12 5.61
C MET A 376 3.17 27.22 4.78
N ARG A 377 1.83 27.23 4.70
CA ARG A 377 1.06 28.26 3.97
C ARG A 377 1.32 29.66 4.53
N VAL A 378 1.28 29.80 5.86
CA VAL A 378 1.55 31.08 6.54
C VAL A 378 2.97 31.56 6.27
N SER A 379 3.97 30.69 6.43
CA SER A 379 5.37 31.05 6.19
C SER A 379 5.64 31.42 4.72
N LEU A 380 5.04 30.71 3.77
CA LEU A 380 5.20 31.00 2.34
C LEU A 380 4.59 32.36 1.97
N LYS A 381 3.41 32.68 2.52
CA LYS A 381 2.77 34.00 2.34
C LYS A 381 3.63 35.14 2.88
N GLU A 382 4.19 34.99 4.07
CA GLU A 382 5.11 35.98 4.65
C GLU A 382 6.38 36.16 3.82
N TYR A 383 6.95 35.05 3.34
CA TYR A 383 8.15 35.08 2.51
C TYR A 383 7.93 35.83 1.19
N ILE A 384 6.83 35.55 0.48
CA ILE A 384 6.49 36.25 -0.76
C ILE A 384 6.23 37.74 -0.52
N ARG A 385 5.54 38.10 0.57
CA ARG A 385 5.35 39.51 0.94
C ARG A 385 6.69 40.23 1.13
N LYS A 386 7.60 39.63 1.91
CA LYS A 386 8.91 40.23 2.19
C LYS A 386 9.78 40.36 0.94
N LEU A 387 9.74 39.37 0.05
CA LEU A 387 10.42 39.43 -1.24
C LEU A 387 9.88 40.57 -2.10
N THR A 388 8.55 40.68 -2.21
CA THR A 388 7.90 41.73 -3.00
C THR A 388 8.25 43.13 -2.49
N GLU A 389 8.22 43.33 -1.17
CA GLU A 389 8.62 44.60 -0.53
C GLU A 389 10.08 44.95 -0.82
N THR A 390 10.98 43.97 -0.72
CA THR A 390 12.42 44.18 -0.93
C THR A 390 12.72 44.50 -2.40
N MET A 391 12.08 43.80 -3.34
CA MET A 391 12.23 44.05 -4.77
C MET A 391 11.72 45.44 -5.15
N ALA A 392 10.54 45.83 -4.64
CA ALA A 392 9.98 47.16 -4.89
C ALA A 392 10.89 48.27 -4.35
N ALA A 393 11.45 48.10 -3.15
CA ALA A 393 12.39 49.05 -2.56
C ALA A 393 13.68 49.17 -3.39
N LYS A 394 14.26 48.03 -3.82
CA LYS A 394 15.46 48.01 -4.66
C LYS A 394 15.23 48.73 -6.00
N GLN A 395 14.14 48.40 -6.70
CA GLN A 395 13.81 49.01 -7.99
C GLN A 395 13.59 50.52 -7.87
N ARG A 396 13.00 50.98 -6.77
CA ARG A 396 12.84 52.41 -6.48
C ARG A 396 14.19 53.12 -6.32
N ILE A 397 15.11 52.56 -5.54
CA ILE A 397 16.45 53.14 -5.33
C ILE A 397 17.24 53.20 -6.64
N GLU A 398 17.22 52.12 -7.45
CA GLU A 398 17.88 52.10 -8.76
C GLU A 398 17.31 53.18 -9.70
N SER A 399 15.99 53.38 -9.69
CA SER A 399 15.36 54.44 -10.47
C SER A 399 15.75 55.85 -9.99
N GLU A 400 15.84 56.07 -8.68
CA GLU A 400 16.25 57.36 -8.10
C GLU A 400 17.72 57.68 -8.43
N LEU A 401 18.62 56.69 -8.36
CA LEU A 401 20.03 56.85 -8.75
C LEU A 401 20.20 57.15 -10.24
N LYS A 402 19.42 56.51 -11.12
CA LYS A 402 19.45 56.80 -12.56
C LYS A 402 19.03 58.24 -12.86
N ILE A 403 18.01 58.75 -12.18
CA ILE A 403 17.60 60.16 -12.32
C ILE A 403 18.74 61.09 -11.87
N ALA A 404 19.42 60.78 -10.77
CA ALA A 404 20.57 61.56 -10.30
C ALA A 404 21.72 61.56 -11.32
N HIS A 405 22.01 60.42 -11.96
CA HIS A 405 22.98 60.31 -13.06
C HIS A 405 22.64 61.26 -14.21
N ASP A 406 21.40 61.21 -14.69
CA ASP A 406 20.95 62.01 -15.83
C ASP A 406 21.05 63.53 -15.51
N ILE A 407 20.69 63.92 -14.28
CA ILE A 407 20.83 65.30 -13.78
C ILE A 407 22.31 65.70 -13.74
N GLN A 408 23.18 64.92 -13.09
CA GLN A 408 24.61 65.21 -12.99
C GLN A 408 25.21 65.43 -14.37
N MET A 409 24.99 64.49 -15.27
CA MET A 409 25.51 64.57 -16.62
C MET A 409 25.00 65.83 -17.31
N SER A 410 23.72 66.23 -17.15
CA SER A 410 23.16 67.44 -17.77
C SER A 410 23.84 68.77 -17.39
N ILE A 411 24.55 68.82 -16.25
CA ILE A 411 25.25 70.02 -15.77
C ILE A 411 26.59 70.21 -16.50
N LEU A 412 27.17 69.16 -17.07
CA LEU A 412 28.47 69.19 -17.74
C LEU A 412 28.33 69.65 -19.21
N PRO A 413 29.32 70.35 -19.79
CA PRO A 413 29.30 70.64 -21.23
C PRO A 413 29.31 69.34 -22.03
N LYS A 414 28.49 69.24 -23.09
CA LYS A 414 28.40 68.01 -23.92
C LYS A 414 28.52 68.25 -25.43
N MET A 415 28.52 69.51 -25.85
CA MET A 415 28.60 69.87 -27.27
C MET A 415 30.05 70.21 -27.62
N PHE A 416 30.59 69.50 -28.61
CA PHE A 416 31.95 69.68 -29.11
C PHE A 416 31.92 69.79 -30.66
N PRO A 417 32.64 70.75 -31.28
CA PRO A 417 33.37 71.84 -30.63
C PRO A 417 32.40 72.84 -29.96
N PRO A 418 32.72 73.37 -28.76
CA PRO A 418 31.79 74.20 -28.01
C PRO A 418 31.64 75.63 -28.56
N PHE A 419 32.63 76.10 -29.31
CA PHE A 419 32.68 77.43 -29.91
C PHE A 419 33.04 77.31 -31.40
N PRO A 420 32.13 76.86 -32.27
CA PRO A 420 32.43 76.58 -33.69
C PRO A 420 32.91 77.82 -34.47
N ASP A 421 32.56 79.03 -34.02
CA ASP A 421 32.96 80.30 -34.64
C ASP A 421 34.32 80.83 -34.14
N ARG A 422 35.03 80.09 -33.27
CA ARG A 422 36.31 80.49 -32.67
C ARG A 422 37.44 79.56 -33.15
N PRO A 423 38.12 79.86 -34.27
CA PRO A 423 39.17 79.01 -34.84
C PRO A 423 40.50 79.08 -34.07
N GLU A 424 40.62 79.96 -33.08
CA GLU A 424 41.87 80.21 -32.35
C GLU A 424 42.28 79.06 -31.44
N PHE A 425 41.35 78.14 -31.13
CA PHE A 425 41.61 76.96 -30.31
C PHE A 425 40.61 75.83 -30.64
N ASP A 426 40.92 74.62 -30.18
CA ASP A 426 40.00 73.47 -30.17
C ASP A 426 39.93 72.89 -28.76
N ILE A 427 38.75 72.45 -28.31
CA ILE A 427 38.53 71.85 -26.98
C ILE A 427 37.73 70.58 -27.14
N TYR A 428 38.15 69.54 -26.43
CA TYR A 428 37.41 68.29 -26.33
C TYR A 428 37.53 67.73 -24.91
N ALA A 429 36.46 67.09 -24.41
CA ALA A 429 36.48 66.42 -23.12
C ALA A 429 35.57 65.19 -23.07
N VAL A 430 35.90 64.27 -22.17
CA VAL A 430 35.12 63.07 -21.87
C VAL A 430 35.13 62.82 -20.36
N ILE A 431 34.03 62.32 -19.84
CA ILE A 431 33.88 61.84 -18.47
C ILE A 431 33.16 60.49 -18.50
N GLU A 432 33.63 59.52 -17.73
CA GLU A 432 33.00 58.22 -17.53
C GLU A 432 32.96 57.91 -16.03
N PRO A 433 31.80 58.04 -15.37
CA PRO A 433 31.68 57.74 -13.95
C PRO A 433 31.89 56.25 -13.63
N ALA A 434 32.52 55.93 -12.50
CA ALA A 434 32.72 54.57 -12.02
C ALA A 434 31.47 53.96 -11.35
N LYS A 435 30.55 54.81 -10.88
CA LYS A 435 29.26 54.46 -10.28
C LYS A 435 28.12 55.18 -11.00
N GLU A 436 26.88 55.00 -10.52
CA GLU A 436 25.72 55.70 -11.05
C GLU A 436 25.88 57.23 -10.99
N VAL A 437 26.59 57.79 -10.01
CA VAL A 437 26.95 59.21 -9.95
C VAL A 437 28.38 59.38 -9.43
N GLY A 438 29.11 60.31 -10.04
CA GLY A 438 30.55 60.55 -9.83
C GLY A 438 30.88 61.83 -9.05
N GLY A 439 32.15 62.02 -8.68
CA GLY A 439 32.71 63.26 -8.12
C GLY A 439 33.37 64.16 -9.17
N ASP A 440 33.82 63.57 -10.26
CA ASP A 440 34.53 64.26 -11.34
C ASP A 440 33.69 65.30 -12.10
N PHE A 441 34.34 66.37 -12.54
CA PHE A 441 33.78 67.29 -13.52
C PHE A 441 34.81 68.06 -14.35
N TYR A 442 34.34 68.61 -15.46
CA TYR A 442 35.02 69.65 -16.20
C TYR A 442 34.05 70.78 -16.57
N ASP A 443 34.60 71.97 -16.85
CA ASP A 443 33.86 73.08 -17.42
C ASP A 443 34.80 74.01 -18.21
N PHE A 444 34.23 74.73 -19.16
CA PHE A 444 34.92 75.79 -19.87
C PHE A 444 33.94 76.89 -20.25
N PHE A 445 34.38 78.15 -20.13
CA PHE A 445 33.55 79.32 -20.44
C PHE A 445 34.41 80.56 -20.61
N PHE A 446 33.94 81.54 -21.37
CA PHE A 446 34.60 82.83 -21.50
C PHE A 446 34.27 83.73 -20.30
N VAL A 447 35.27 84.43 -19.77
CA VAL A 447 35.06 85.53 -18.79
C VAL A 447 34.97 86.89 -19.47
N ASP A 448 35.54 87.02 -20.67
CA ASP A 448 35.40 88.13 -21.62
C ASP A 448 35.64 87.63 -23.06
N ASP A 449 35.81 88.51 -24.05
CA ASP A 449 35.93 88.12 -25.46
C ASP A 449 37.22 87.36 -25.82
N THR A 450 38.26 87.41 -24.98
CA THR A 450 39.60 86.88 -25.25
C THR A 450 40.09 85.87 -24.22
N HIS A 451 39.45 85.77 -23.05
CA HIS A 451 39.89 84.88 -21.97
C HIS A 451 38.92 83.73 -21.75
N ILE A 452 39.39 82.50 -22.01
CA ILE A 452 38.64 81.27 -21.76
C ILE A 452 39.13 80.57 -20.50
N CYS A 453 38.21 80.27 -19.59
CA CYS A 453 38.42 79.44 -18.42
C CYS A 453 38.37 77.96 -18.79
N LEU A 454 39.25 77.18 -18.16
CA LEU A 454 39.33 75.72 -18.26
C LEU A 454 39.40 75.15 -16.86
N ILE A 455 38.49 74.25 -16.53
CA ILE A 455 38.38 73.60 -15.23
C ILE A 455 38.34 72.09 -15.43
N ILE A 456 39.19 71.38 -14.69
CA ILE A 456 39.01 69.96 -14.40
C ILE A 456 39.12 69.76 -12.89
N ALA A 457 38.33 68.86 -12.35
CA ALA A 457 38.30 68.64 -10.92
C ALA A 457 37.74 67.27 -10.56
N ASP A 458 38.17 66.77 -9.40
CA ASP A 458 37.73 65.53 -8.78
C ASP A 458 37.40 65.75 -7.30
N VAL A 459 36.23 65.27 -6.88
CA VAL A 459 35.72 65.40 -5.51
C VAL A 459 36.01 64.13 -4.74
N SER A 460 36.48 64.27 -3.50
CA SER A 460 36.68 63.15 -2.58
C SER A 460 35.40 62.30 -2.41
N ASP A 461 35.57 60.98 -2.35
CA ASP A 461 34.50 59.97 -2.32
C ASP A 461 33.71 59.84 -3.63
N LYS A 462 32.69 58.98 -3.64
CA LYS A 462 31.87 58.65 -4.81
C LYS A 462 30.42 58.53 -4.43
N GLY A 463 29.54 58.62 -5.42
CA GLY A 463 28.10 58.52 -5.19
C GLY A 463 27.43 59.88 -5.04
N VAL A 464 26.22 59.87 -4.47
CA VAL A 464 25.35 61.07 -4.41
C VAL A 464 26.01 62.26 -3.69
N PRO A 465 26.66 62.11 -2.51
CA PRO A 465 27.29 63.24 -1.84
C PRO A 465 28.38 63.93 -2.68
N ALA A 466 29.26 63.15 -3.31
CA ALA A 466 30.32 63.66 -4.18
C ALA A 466 29.75 64.44 -5.38
N SER A 467 28.69 63.92 -6.02
CA SER A 467 28.04 64.58 -7.15
C SER A 467 27.38 65.93 -6.78
N LEU A 468 26.87 66.07 -5.54
CA LEU A 468 26.30 67.32 -5.06
C LEU A 468 27.40 68.34 -4.77
N PHE A 469 28.49 67.91 -4.12
CA PHE A 469 29.64 68.77 -3.82
C PHE A 469 30.35 69.23 -5.11
N MET A 470 30.39 68.35 -6.12
CA MET A 470 30.81 68.69 -7.49
C MET A 470 29.98 69.85 -8.06
N ALA A 471 28.65 69.73 -8.03
CA ALA A 471 27.77 70.74 -8.60
C ALA A 471 27.91 72.11 -7.89
N VAL A 472 28.06 72.09 -6.56
CA VAL A 472 28.33 73.29 -5.75
C VAL A 472 29.68 73.90 -6.13
N THR A 473 30.74 73.11 -6.20
CA THR A 473 32.09 73.57 -6.57
C THR A 473 32.10 74.22 -7.94
N LYS A 474 31.55 73.54 -8.96
CA LYS A 474 31.45 74.05 -10.33
C LYS A 474 30.73 75.41 -10.37
N THR A 475 29.60 75.50 -9.66
CA THR A 475 28.80 76.74 -9.58
C THR A 475 29.57 77.87 -8.92
N LEU A 476 30.29 77.59 -7.83
CA LEU A 476 31.11 78.57 -7.12
C LEU A 476 32.28 79.07 -7.99
N ILE A 477 32.99 78.18 -8.67
CA ILE A 477 34.08 78.58 -9.58
C ILE A 477 33.52 79.52 -10.66
N LYS A 478 32.40 79.14 -11.29
CA LYS A 478 31.77 79.96 -12.33
C LYS A 478 31.27 81.32 -11.81
N ALA A 479 30.73 81.36 -10.59
CA ALA A 479 30.25 82.59 -9.98
C ALA A 479 31.37 83.53 -9.50
N LYS A 480 32.53 82.99 -9.12
CA LYS A 480 33.69 83.77 -8.64
C LYS A 480 34.66 84.13 -9.76
N ALA A 481 34.58 83.48 -10.91
CA ALA A 481 35.33 83.83 -12.12
C ALA A 481 34.81 85.15 -12.70
N GLY A 482 35.66 86.18 -12.72
CA GLY A 482 35.34 87.50 -13.25
C GLY A 482 36.54 88.13 -13.94
N VAL A 483 36.27 89.08 -14.83
CA VAL A 483 37.29 89.78 -15.63
C VAL A 483 38.40 90.35 -14.72
N GLY A 484 39.65 90.08 -15.09
CA GLY A 484 40.83 90.57 -14.36
C GLY A 484 41.22 89.80 -13.10
N SER A 485 40.45 88.78 -12.68
CA SER A 485 40.83 87.90 -11.57
C SER A 485 41.77 86.79 -12.04
N THR A 486 42.82 86.51 -11.27
CA THR A 486 43.74 85.40 -11.58
C THR A 486 43.20 84.06 -11.06
N PRO A 487 43.60 82.91 -11.65
CA PRO A 487 43.15 81.59 -11.21
C PRO A 487 43.36 81.31 -9.72
N GLY A 488 44.50 81.71 -9.16
CA GLY A 488 44.80 81.55 -7.74
C GLY A 488 43.85 82.35 -6.83
N GLU A 489 43.51 83.59 -7.20
CA GLU A 489 42.55 84.39 -6.45
C GLU A 489 41.14 83.78 -6.48
N ILE A 490 40.74 83.23 -7.63
CA ILE A 490 39.45 82.57 -7.79
C ILE A 490 39.41 81.31 -6.91
N LEU A 491 40.43 80.44 -6.97
CA LEU A 491 40.50 79.24 -6.13
C LEU A 491 40.55 79.59 -4.64
N THR A 492 41.24 80.66 -4.23
CA THR A 492 41.21 81.13 -2.83
C THR A 492 39.81 81.50 -2.37
N ARG A 493 39.04 82.22 -3.20
CA ARG A 493 37.65 82.58 -2.87
C ARG A 493 36.74 81.35 -2.84
N VAL A 494 36.90 80.42 -3.78
CA VAL A 494 36.13 79.17 -3.82
C VAL A 494 36.43 78.30 -2.61
N ASN A 495 37.72 78.17 -2.24
CA ASN A 495 38.15 77.46 -1.06
C ASN A 495 37.49 78.00 0.21
N GLN A 496 37.47 79.32 0.39
CA GLN A 496 36.84 79.96 1.56
C GLN A 496 35.34 79.65 1.68
N GLU A 497 34.62 79.57 0.56
CA GLU A 497 33.20 79.22 0.58
C GLU A 497 32.98 77.72 0.83
N LEU A 498 33.81 76.86 0.24
CA LEU A 498 33.68 75.41 0.38
C LEU A 498 34.16 74.88 1.73
N SER A 499 35.16 75.51 2.35
CA SER A 499 35.68 75.08 3.66
C SER A 499 34.79 75.51 4.83
N LYS A 500 33.94 76.52 4.61
CA LYS A 500 33.04 77.04 5.64
C LYS A 500 31.92 76.03 5.90
N ASP A 501 31.73 75.65 7.16
CA ASP A 501 30.70 74.71 7.60
C ASP A 501 30.76 73.32 6.90
N ASN A 502 31.97 72.88 6.51
CA ASN A 502 32.20 71.59 5.84
C ASN A 502 32.31 70.41 6.83
N ASP A 503 31.23 70.10 7.54
CA ASP A 503 31.17 69.00 8.52
C ASP A 503 31.47 67.63 7.90
N THR A 504 31.24 67.49 6.60
CA THR A 504 31.51 66.27 5.83
C THR A 504 33.00 66.05 5.52
N ASN A 505 33.85 67.05 5.73
CA ASN A 505 35.27 67.05 5.35
C ASN A 505 35.51 66.63 3.88
N MET A 506 34.53 66.87 3.00
CA MET A 506 34.68 66.62 1.57
C MET A 506 35.59 67.67 0.96
N PHE A 507 36.32 67.31 -0.07
CA PHE A 507 37.22 68.21 -0.75
C PHE A 507 37.22 67.98 -2.22
N VAL A 508 37.79 68.93 -2.95
CA VAL A 508 37.89 68.83 -4.40
C VAL A 508 39.30 69.20 -4.83
N THR A 509 39.92 68.33 -5.62
CA THR A 509 41.15 68.64 -6.32
C THR A 509 40.77 69.38 -7.60
N VAL A 510 41.34 70.56 -7.86
CA VAL A 510 40.96 71.39 -9.02
C VAL A 510 42.20 71.86 -9.78
N PHE A 511 42.22 71.67 -11.09
CA PHE A 511 43.10 72.44 -11.97
C PHE A 511 42.27 73.50 -12.70
N PHE A 512 42.67 74.76 -12.54
CA PHE A 512 41.98 75.90 -13.13
C PHE A 512 42.93 76.78 -13.93
N ALA A 513 42.62 76.99 -15.21
CA ALA A 513 43.40 77.82 -16.11
C ALA A 513 42.53 78.87 -16.83
N ILE A 514 43.16 79.98 -17.17
CA ILE A 514 42.62 81.04 -18.02
C ILE A 514 43.60 81.24 -19.16
N LEU A 515 43.17 80.90 -20.38
CA LEU A 515 43.92 81.09 -21.62
C LEU A 515 43.45 82.39 -22.28
N ASP A 516 44.39 83.29 -22.58
CA ASP A 516 44.21 84.36 -23.54
C ASP A 516 44.32 83.79 -24.96
N VAL A 517 43.20 83.73 -25.69
CA VAL A 517 43.11 83.13 -27.03
C VAL A 517 43.76 83.99 -28.12
N VAL A 518 44.19 85.21 -27.80
CA VAL A 518 44.93 86.09 -28.73
C VAL A 518 46.43 85.90 -28.57
N THR A 519 46.93 85.88 -27.34
CA THR A 519 48.38 85.85 -27.07
C THR A 519 48.93 84.44 -26.84
N GLY A 520 48.08 83.48 -26.45
CA GLY A 520 48.49 82.16 -26.00
C GLY A 520 48.98 82.13 -24.55
N GLU A 521 48.90 83.23 -23.80
CA GLU A 521 49.25 83.27 -22.37
C GLU A 521 48.24 82.47 -21.55
N VAL A 522 48.72 81.50 -20.79
CA VAL A 522 47.93 80.68 -19.87
C VAL A 522 48.33 81.03 -18.45
N ASN A 523 47.41 81.64 -17.72
CA ASN A 523 47.49 81.75 -16.27
C ASN A 523 46.80 80.52 -15.67
N TYR A 524 47.40 79.84 -14.69
CA TYR A 524 46.76 78.68 -14.07
C TYR A 524 47.08 78.54 -12.59
N ALA A 525 46.22 77.86 -11.86
CA ALA A 525 46.42 77.46 -10.48
C ALA A 525 45.95 76.02 -10.30
N ASN A 526 46.71 75.25 -9.54
CA ASN A 526 46.40 73.88 -9.22
C ASN A 526 46.12 73.79 -7.71
N GLY A 527 44.92 73.37 -7.33
CA GLY A 527 44.50 73.12 -5.96
C GLY A 527 44.47 71.62 -5.65
N GLY A 528 45.65 71.00 -5.60
CA GLY A 528 45.84 69.60 -5.24
C GLY A 528 45.47 68.57 -6.32
N HIS A 529 45.22 69.00 -7.56
CA HIS A 529 44.90 68.15 -8.70
C HIS A 529 46.15 67.63 -9.42
N ASN A 530 45.96 66.63 -10.26
CA ASN A 530 47.04 66.07 -11.07
C ASN A 530 47.62 67.13 -12.02
N PRO A 531 48.96 67.18 -12.18
CA PRO A 531 49.59 68.14 -13.08
C PRO A 531 49.19 67.81 -14.54
N PRO A 532 48.65 68.76 -15.31
CA PRO A 532 48.30 68.49 -16.70
C PRO A 532 49.53 68.19 -17.55
N VAL A 533 49.30 67.54 -18.69
CA VAL A 533 50.32 67.26 -19.70
C VAL A 533 50.34 68.39 -20.73
N ILE A 534 51.51 68.94 -21.02
CA ILE A 534 51.73 69.88 -22.12
C ILE A 534 52.32 69.14 -23.33
N MET A 535 51.74 69.40 -24.50
CA MET A 535 52.20 68.92 -25.80
C MET A 535 52.80 70.08 -26.58
N ARG A 536 54.11 70.05 -26.78
CA ARG A 536 54.87 71.06 -27.52
C ARG A 536 54.97 70.70 -29.00
N ARG A 537 55.20 71.71 -29.83
CA ARG A 537 55.28 71.54 -31.30
C ARG A 537 56.46 70.67 -31.75
N ASP A 538 57.52 70.59 -30.97
CA ASP A 538 58.70 69.75 -31.24
C ASP A 538 58.47 68.25 -30.93
N GLY A 539 57.24 67.87 -30.52
CA GLY A 539 56.89 66.52 -30.10
C GLY A 539 57.19 66.23 -28.63
N THR A 540 57.68 67.22 -27.87
CA THR A 540 57.90 67.09 -26.43
C THR A 540 56.55 67.00 -25.70
N VAL A 541 56.38 65.93 -24.92
CA VAL A 541 55.21 65.68 -24.06
C VAL A 541 55.72 65.52 -22.63
N THR A 542 55.34 66.45 -21.76
CA THR A 542 55.81 66.54 -20.36
C THR A 542 54.70 67.04 -19.44
N PHE A 543 54.82 66.80 -18.14
CA PHE A 543 53.94 67.44 -17.16
C PHE A 543 54.21 68.94 -17.03
N MET A 544 53.15 69.72 -16.78
CA MET A 544 53.23 71.12 -16.43
C MET A 544 53.80 71.29 -15.03
N GLU A 545 54.53 72.39 -14.81
CA GLU A 545 54.94 72.78 -13.46
C GLU A 545 53.71 73.07 -12.61
N SER A 546 53.67 72.57 -11.38
CA SER A 546 52.55 72.79 -10.46
C SER A 546 53.06 73.27 -9.11
N ALA A 547 52.45 74.34 -8.59
CA ALA A 547 52.70 74.79 -7.23
C ALA A 547 52.11 73.76 -6.24
N LYS A 548 52.83 73.48 -5.15
CA LYS A 548 52.35 72.58 -4.09
C LYS A 548 51.28 73.27 -3.22
N ASN A 549 50.08 73.44 -3.76
CA ASN A 549 48.92 73.92 -3.00
C ASN A 549 48.11 72.72 -2.46
N PRO A 550 47.40 72.88 -1.33
CA PRO A 550 46.48 71.84 -0.84
C PRO A 550 45.24 71.71 -1.74
N MET A 551 44.45 70.67 -1.51
CA MET A 551 43.11 70.48 -2.08
C MET A 551 42.13 71.58 -1.65
N VAL A 552 41.17 71.90 -2.52
CA VAL A 552 40.20 72.98 -2.32
C VAL A 552 39.07 72.51 -1.39
N GLY A 553 38.68 73.35 -0.43
CA GLY A 553 37.52 73.13 0.44
C GLY A 553 37.82 72.49 1.80
N VAL A 554 39.08 72.23 2.14
CA VAL A 554 39.47 71.64 3.44
C VAL A 554 39.99 72.67 4.42
N ILE A 555 40.97 73.46 4.01
CA ILE A 555 41.74 74.31 4.92
C ILE A 555 41.31 75.77 4.71
N GLU A 556 40.74 76.39 5.74
CA GLU A 556 40.40 77.81 5.71
C GLU A 556 41.65 78.71 5.57
N GLY A 557 41.49 79.85 4.89
CA GLY A 557 42.56 80.86 4.80
C GLY A 557 43.72 80.55 3.85
N VAL A 558 43.63 79.50 3.03
CA VAL A 558 44.67 79.14 2.05
C VAL A 558 44.69 80.10 0.85
N HIS A 559 45.89 80.55 0.49
CA HIS A 559 46.16 81.28 -0.74
C HIS A 559 46.71 80.37 -1.83
N TYR A 560 46.09 80.37 -3.02
CA TYR A 560 46.53 79.57 -4.16
C TYR A 560 47.42 80.40 -5.07
N THR A 561 48.55 79.83 -5.49
CA THR A 561 49.52 80.53 -6.36
C THR A 561 49.13 80.42 -7.83
N THR A 562 49.07 81.55 -8.53
CA THR A 562 48.95 81.59 -10.00
C THR A 562 50.32 81.45 -10.65
N LEU A 563 50.47 80.44 -11.52
CA LEU A 563 51.61 80.25 -12.42
C LEU A 563 51.25 80.68 -13.83
N ARG A 564 52.27 80.90 -14.67
CA ARG A 564 52.11 81.37 -16.05
C ARG A 564 52.93 80.53 -17.01
N LEU A 565 52.37 80.26 -18.18
CA LEU A 565 53.07 79.74 -19.34
C LEU A 565 52.50 80.35 -20.62
N ALA A 566 53.16 80.14 -21.75
CA ALA A 566 52.63 80.49 -23.06
C ALA A 566 52.56 79.25 -23.96
N LEU A 567 51.43 79.10 -24.64
CA LEU A 567 51.23 78.11 -25.70
C LEU A 567 51.55 78.75 -27.06
N GLY A 568 52.40 78.08 -27.82
CA GLY A 568 52.58 78.37 -29.23
C GLY A 568 51.43 77.81 -30.09
N PRO A 569 51.19 78.36 -31.29
CA PRO A 569 50.28 77.75 -32.25
C PRO A 569 50.66 76.28 -32.54
N GLY A 570 49.69 75.38 -32.41
CA GLY A 570 49.84 73.92 -32.51
C GLY A 570 50.17 73.21 -31.19
N GLU A 571 50.32 73.94 -30.07
CA GLU A 571 50.57 73.35 -28.74
C GLU A 571 49.27 73.11 -27.98
N ALA A 572 49.25 72.06 -27.15
CA ALA A 572 48.06 71.65 -26.42
C ALA A 572 48.33 71.39 -24.93
N ILE A 573 47.29 71.55 -24.11
CA ILE A 573 47.26 71.12 -22.71
C ILE A 573 46.22 70.00 -22.61
N LEU A 574 46.62 68.87 -22.03
CA LEU A 574 45.75 67.74 -21.70
C LEU A 574 45.67 67.59 -20.19
N MET A 575 44.47 67.77 -19.66
CA MET A 575 44.09 67.67 -18.27
C MET A 575 43.38 66.33 -18.04
N TYR A 576 43.61 65.71 -16.89
CA TYR A 576 43.05 64.40 -16.56
C TYR A 576 42.86 64.24 -15.04
N THR A 577 41.89 63.43 -14.64
CA THR A 577 41.69 63.01 -13.24
C THR A 577 42.47 61.73 -12.94
N ASP A 578 42.67 61.43 -11.66
CA ASP A 578 43.48 60.28 -11.23
C ASP A 578 42.91 58.93 -11.68
N GLY A 579 41.62 58.82 -11.99
CA GLY A 579 41.04 57.62 -12.60
C GLY A 579 41.71 57.17 -13.90
N VAL A 580 42.43 58.05 -14.60
CA VAL A 580 43.31 57.67 -15.72
C VAL A 580 44.57 56.94 -15.23
N THR A 581 45.30 57.53 -14.29
CA THR A 581 46.60 57.01 -13.81
C THR A 581 46.43 55.86 -12.83
N GLU A 582 45.35 55.85 -12.06
CA GLU A 582 45.01 54.85 -11.05
C GLU A 582 44.17 53.70 -11.60
N ALA A 583 43.84 53.70 -12.90
CA ALA A 583 43.20 52.54 -13.52
C ALA A 583 44.06 51.29 -13.32
N ILE A 584 43.44 50.23 -12.80
CA ILE A 584 44.13 48.99 -12.38
C ILE A 584 43.90 47.89 -13.42
N ASN A 585 44.95 47.17 -13.78
CA ASN A 585 44.84 45.96 -14.61
C ASN A 585 44.58 44.68 -13.79
N GLY A 586 44.28 43.56 -14.45
CA GLY A 586 44.01 42.27 -13.77
C GLY A 586 45.17 41.72 -12.92
N SER A 587 46.37 42.30 -13.00
CA SER A 587 47.52 41.97 -12.15
C SER A 587 47.75 42.97 -11.01
N GLY A 588 46.86 43.94 -10.82
CA GLY A 588 46.96 44.93 -9.74
C GLY A 588 47.90 46.11 -10.01
N HIS A 589 48.40 46.28 -11.24
CA HIS A 589 49.27 47.41 -11.58
C HIS A 589 48.45 48.60 -12.06
N LEU A 590 48.82 49.80 -11.60
CA LEU A 590 48.26 51.07 -12.06
C LEU A 590 48.71 51.39 -13.50
N PHE A 591 47.90 52.12 -14.24
CA PHE A 591 48.23 52.62 -15.58
C PHE A 591 49.46 53.52 -15.50
N GLY A 592 49.47 54.45 -14.55
CA GLY A 592 50.61 55.27 -14.14
C GLY A 592 50.90 56.45 -15.06
N GLU A 593 51.65 57.41 -14.51
CA GLU A 593 52.06 58.64 -15.21
C GLU A 593 52.99 58.37 -16.40
N GLU A 594 53.88 57.39 -16.30
CA GLU A 594 54.82 57.03 -17.37
C GLU A 594 54.07 56.61 -18.64
N ARG A 595 53.09 55.70 -18.49
CA ARG A 595 52.27 55.23 -19.62
C ARG A 595 51.36 56.32 -20.16
N LEU A 596 50.85 57.21 -19.31
CA LEU A 596 50.09 58.38 -19.75
C LEU A 596 50.91 59.23 -20.72
N ILE A 597 52.14 59.59 -20.35
CA ILE A 597 53.03 60.37 -21.22
C ILE A 597 53.37 59.61 -22.51
N GLU A 598 53.67 58.31 -22.43
CA GLU A 598 53.96 57.49 -23.61
C GLU A 598 52.77 57.40 -24.57
N GLU A 599 51.57 57.22 -24.05
CA GLU A 599 50.34 57.11 -24.83
C GLU A 599 49.95 58.45 -25.47
N VAL A 600 50.02 59.55 -24.72
CA VAL A 600 49.80 60.90 -25.27
C VAL A 600 50.82 61.20 -26.37
N ARG A 601 52.10 60.87 -26.17
CA ARG A 601 53.15 61.04 -27.19
C ARG A 601 52.90 60.20 -28.43
N ARG A 602 52.38 58.96 -28.30
CA ARG A 602 52.04 58.12 -29.46
C ARG A 602 50.85 58.66 -30.24
N LEU A 603 49.95 59.36 -29.55
CA LEU A 603 48.70 59.87 -30.12
C LEU A 603 48.80 61.32 -30.59
N SER A 604 49.92 62.02 -30.35
CA SER A 604 50.09 63.46 -30.62
C SER A 604 49.86 63.87 -32.08
N ASP A 605 50.01 62.95 -33.04
CA ASP A 605 49.78 63.20 -34.47
C ASP A 605 48.28 63.19 -34.87
N ARG A 606 47.38 62.87 -33.94
CA ARG A 606 45.92 62.88 -34.16
C ARG A 606 45.31 64.24 -33.83
N SER A 607 44.05 64.43 -34.20
CA SER A 607 43.26 65.55 -33.67
C SER A 607 43.15 65.48 -32.15
N LEU A 608 42.88 66.60 -31.48
CA LEU A 608 42.71 66.67 -30.03
C LEU A 608 41.68 65.65 -29.52
N GLU A 609 40.52 65.57 -30.19
CA GLU A 609 39.50 64.55 -29.92
C GLU A 609 40.04 63.12 -30.12
N GLY A 610 40.81 62.88 -31.18
CA GLY A 610 41.42 61.58 -31.46
C GLY A 610 42.45 61.15 -30.43
N THR A 611 43.18 62.11 -29.85
CA THR A 611 44.15 61.90 -28.76
C THR A 611 43.42 61.54 -27.47
N ILE A 612 42.40 62.31 -27.09
CA ILE A 612 41.64 62.08 -25.85
C ILE A 612 40.87 60.75 -25.91
N LYS A 613 40.17 60.46 -27.03
CA LYS A 613 39.51 59.16 -27.22
C LYS A 613 40.52 58.01 -27.23
N GLY A 614 41.65 58.20 -27.90
CA GLY A 614 42.71 57.18 -27.96
C GLY A 614 43.29 56.85 -26.59
N LEU A 615 43.50 57.87 -25.75
CA LEU A 615 43.97 57.72 -24.37
C LEU A 615 42.92 57.00 -23.52
N LYS A 616 41.66 57.44 -23.59
CA LYS A 616 40.54 56.76 -22.91
C LYS A 616 40.48 55.27 -23.27
N ASP A 617 40.54 54.95 -24.56
CA ASP A 617 40.50 53.57 -25.01
C ASP A 617 41.73 52.77 -24.56
N ALA A 618 42.89 53.43 -24.42
CA ALA A 618 44.11 52.78 -23.89
C ALA A 618 43.95 52.43 -22.42
N VAL A 619 43.36 53.33 -21.62
CA VAL A 619 43.02 53.07 -20.21
C VAL A 619 42.04 51.89 -20.10
N GLY A 620 40.95 51.91 -20.89
CA GLY A 620 39.96 50.81 -20.88
C GLY A 620 40.52 49.45 -21.34
N ARG A 621 41.42 49.44 -22.32
CA ARG A 621 42.14 48.21 -22.72
C ARG A 621 43.08 47.71 -21.62
N PHE A 622 43.71 48.62 -20.88
CA PHE A 622 44.61 48.25 -19.79
C PHE A 622 43.85 47.65 -18.59
N SER A 623 42.68 48.20 -18.24
CA SER A 623 41.84 47.76 -17.11
C SER A 623 40.82 46.67 -17.48
N THR A 624 40.91 46.07 -18.68
CA THR A 624 39.94 45.08 -19.15
C THR A 624 39.75 43.93 -18.15
N GLY A 625 38.51 43.68 -17.76
CA GLY A 625 38.13 42.62 -16.81
C GLY A 625 38.16 43.04 -15.34
N VAL A 626 38.53 44.28 -15.03
CA VAL A 626 38.50 44.87 -13.69
C VAL A 626 37.44 45.98 -13.66
N PRO A 627 36.55 46.03 -12.65
CA PRO A 627 35.64 47.16 -12.48
C PRO A 627 36.41 48.47 -12.36
N GLN A 628 35.89 49.53 -12.97
CA GLN A 628 36.48 50.86 -12.87
C GLN A 628 36.55 51.30 -11.41
N SER A 629 37.74 51.66 -10.96
CA SER A 629 38.01 52.04 -9.57
C SER A 629 37.61 53.48 -9.29
N ASP A 630 37.86 54.38 -10.23
CA ASP A 630 37.58 55.83 -10.13
C ASP A 630 36.96 56.43 -11.40
N ASP A 631 36.32 57.59 -11.28
CA ASP A 631 35.79 58.34 -12.42
C ASP A 631 36.93 58.71 -13.39
N ILE A 632 36.70 58.56 -14.70
CA ILE A 632 37.71 58.86 -15.71
C ILE A 632 37.30 60.13 -16.44
N THR A 633 38.00 61.23 -16.19
CA THR A 633 37.80 62.50 -16.88
C THR A 633 39.07 62.94 -17.59
N ILE A 634 38.92 63.32 -18.87
CA ILE A 634 40.01 63.83 -19.70
C ILE A 634 39.48 65.03 -20.46
N MET A 635 40.18 66.17 -20.37
CA MET A 635 39.89 67.38 -21.13
C MET A 635 41.16 67.87 -21.79
N GLY A 636 41.07 68.39 -23.01
CA GLY A 636 42.20 69.05 -23.65
C GLY A 636 41.81 70.32 -24.34
N ILE A 637 42.80 71.19 -24.52
CA ILE A 637 42.73 72.38 -25.35
C ILE A 637 43.95 72.43 -26.27
N LEU A 638 43.72 72.66 -27.56
CA LEU A 638 44.75 72.93 -28.56
C LEU A 638 44.69 74.41 -28.92
N PHE A 639 45.82 75.12 -28.85
CA PHE A 639 45.89 76.52 -29.25
C PHE A 639 46.36 76.61 -30.72
N SER A 640 45.53 77.19 -31.59
CA SER A 640 45.82 77.37 -33.02
C SER A 640 46.33 78.78 -33.34
N GLY A 641 46.17 79.73 -32.41
CA GLY A 641 46.52 81.14 -32.57
C GLY A 641 45.46 81.94 -33.34
N PRO A 642 45.51 83.28 -33.28
CA PRO A 642 44.56 84.14 -33.98
C PRO A 642 44.62 83.88 -35.49
N SER A 643 43.48 83.50 -36.08
CA SER A 643 43.37 83.32 -37.53
C SER A 643 43.55 84.66 -38.23
N HIS A 644 44.67 84.86 -38.94
CA HIS A 644 44.79 85.97 -39.88
C HIS A 644 43.74 85.81 -40.98
N ARG A 645 42.64 86.56 -40.90
CA ARG A 645 41.73 86.78 -42.04
C ARG A 645 42.57 87.26 -43.22
N HIS A 646 42.78 86.40 -44.21
CA HIS A 646 43.14 86.85 -45.55
C HIS A 646 41.96 87.66 -46.09
N GLY A 647 42.11 88.99 -46.06
CA GLY A 647 41.31 89.87 -46.91
C GLY A 647 41.71 89.67 -48.36
N ASN A 648 40.76 89.17 -49.15
CA ASN A 648 40.65 89.24 -50.61
C ASN A 648 39.29 88.62 -50.92
N GLY A 649 38.31 89.24 -51.55
CA GLY A 649 38.17 90.49 -52.29
C GLY A 649 36.78 90.40 -52.94
N GLU A 650 36.20 91.55 -53.28
CA GLU A 650 34.94 91.68 -54.00
C GLU A 650 34.81 90.70 -55.18
N ARG A 651 33.65 90.03 -55.26
CA ARG A 651 32.77 90.05 -56.44
C ARG A 651 31.38 89.53 -56.11
#